data_AF-A0A9Q1DGE1-F1
#
_entry.id   AF-A0A9Q1DGE1-F1
#
_cell.length_a   1.000
_cell.length_b   1.000
_cell.length_c   1.000
_cell.angle_alpha   90.00
_cell.angle_beta   90.00
_cell.angle_gamma   90.00
#
_symmetry.space_group_name_H-M   'P 1'
#
loop_
_entity.id
_entity.type
_entity.pdbx_description
1 polymer ?
#
loop_
_entity_poly.entity_id
_entity_poly.type
_entity_poly.pdbx_seq_one_letter_code
_entity_poly.pdbx_strand_id
1 'polypeptide(L)'
;MPSNELKQRKKTTPQAKQDEKSDETSKPTAEEEEAKKADVTEGKLRAGEHPTPQTLDLRTIACLVSITVCLTLSWVVLQQNIKFAEVEEKYELLFQKTVVLQELENDIGQISRKLDSSENDLQGAVSSVSLVNKLERDISGLHTVIMAMQDSERSASFDIQGINRQFLNVTEAWQASLELITRDIGGLKAESRAAHGRVTEHVNEAEAKVRDMQKRLAEMEDSTRLNARVLENTEEDDMRRVRDQLDRNTRQIEQLDEWQRALSRRDQELQEALAEHQPRAERCKEQLPAVEEAVRSILRLTADLSAAQRRVEELTLQVFGVEDSALKAVSEILSIQQALDAMQADDSILKMRNEMGIVKETVKEMYRASWELGLLEPPNREEFKSVQVLVDKLEGRSVLSQVESLYLDVSQLKGWVSSLNEKREKLQENLLGLSQAVQAIEERTTAITNDVSAKVALVRTDVRRMGGLESEVEALLASEQKLEEKVAQTERAMVKRIGDVLASSIDRVTLLKSSTDKNSQRLEQLRRQLAQLSAADTVLANRFQTLESGRARLLKTVTFASDLKPKVSNIKQDFALLDPQIADLTLRIGRLAEDMMRREEDIVQLRDTLANLTAVKGDLQKIQQQLTQVPNISDMFPQTNKPGE
;
A
#
# COMPACT_ATOMS: atom_id res chain seq x y z
N MET A 1 -58.62 -59.31 45.00
CA MET A 1 -58.98 -59.29 46.45
C MET A 1 -58.91 -57.86 46.93
N PRO A 2 -59.95 -57.34 47.59
CA PRO A 2 -61.22 -57.14 46.88
C PRO A 2 -61.84 -55.73 47.08
N SER A 3 -62.92 -55.50 46.32
CA SER A 3 -64.05 -54.64 46.69
C SER A 3 -63.89 -53.11 46.60
N ASN A 4 -64.96 -52.35 46.30
CA ASN A 4 -66.28 -52.71 45.72
C ASN A 4 -66.75 -51.49 44.89
N GLU A 5 -67.06 -51.68 43.60
CA GLU A 5 -68.42 -51.83 43.04
C GLU A 5 -69.16 -50.49 42.76
N LEU A 6 -69.54 -50.21 41.50
CA LEU A 6 -70.90 -50.37 40.90
C LEU A 6 -71.94 -49.30 41.37
N LYS A 7 -72.90 -48.82 40.57
CA LYS A 7 -73.29 -49.15 39.17
C LYS A 7 -74.03 -47.98 38.48
N GLN A 8 -73.63 -47.70 37.24
CA GLN A 8 -74.47 -47.58 36.02
C GLN A 8 -75.79 -46.77 35.97
N ARG A 9 -75.96 -46.11 34.80
CA ARG A 9 -77.20 -45.97 34.00
C ARG A 9 -78.25 -44.93 34.50
N LYS A 10 -79.12 -44.37 33.65
CA LYS A 10 -79.43 -44.66 32.22
C LYS A 10 -79.91 -43.41 31.45
N LYS A 11 -80.09 -43.61 30.13
CA LYS A 11 -81.02 -42.95 29.18
C LYS A 11 -82.32 -42.36 29.80
N THR A 12 -83.08 -41.43 29.18
CA THR A 12 -83.30 -41.24 27.71
C THR A 12 -83.86 -39.84 27.34
N THR A 13 -83.78 -39.50 26.05
CA THR A 13 -84.65 -38.56 25.28
C THR A 13 -86.17 -38.86 25.44
N PRO A 14 -87.08 -37.89 25.24
CA PRO A 14 -87.52 -37.39 23.91
C PRO A 14 -87.28 -35.86 23.73
N GLN A 15 -87.25 -35.21 22.55
CA GLN A 15 -87.83 -35.39 21.20
C GLN A 15 -89.21 -34.73 20.99
N ALA A 16 -89.38 -34.07 19.82
CA ALA A 16 -90.65 -33.65 19.17
C ALA A 16 -91.38 -32.41 19.77
N LYS A 17 -92.10 -31.58 18.97
CA LYS A 17 -92.25 -31.46 17.50
C LYS A 17 -92.99 -30.15 17.12
N GLN A 18 -92.67 -29.63 15.92
CA GLN A 18 -93.51 -28.96 14.90
C GLN A 18 -94.32 -27.69 15.20
N ASP A 19 -94.25 -26.66 14.33
CA ASP A 19 -93.17 -26.28 13.37
C ASP A 19 -92.95 -24.74 13.36
N GLU A 20 -93.54 -23.85 12.55
CA GLU A 20 -94.40 -23.97 11.35
C GLU A 20 -94.17 -22.79 10.35
N LYS A 21 -95.23 -22.13 9.83
CA LYS A 21 -95.23 -21.32 8.59
C LYS A 21 -96.50 -20.46 8.48
N SER A 22 -96.62 -19.40 7.66
CA SER A 22 -95.76 -18.84 6.57
C SER A 22 -95.88 -17.27 6.65
N ASP A 23 -95.53 -16.39 5.70
CA ASP A 23 -95.24 -16.55 4.27
C ASP A 23 -94.45 -15.39 3.60
N GLU A 24 -94.08 -15.62 2.33
CA GLU A 24 -93.71 -14.68 1.24
C GLU A 24 -92.48 -13.73 1.37
N THR A 25 -91.73 -13.43 0.29
CA THR A 25 -91.95 -13.75 -1.15
C THR A 25 -91.02 -14.88 -1.69
N SER A 26 -90.02 -14.79 -2.59
CA SER A 26 -89.34 -13.71 -3.34
C SER A 26 -88.64 -14.25 -4.63
N LYS A 27 -87.87 -13.44 -5.37
CA LYS A 27 -87.34 -13.70 -6.74
C LYS A 27 -86.03 -12.93 -7.06
N PRO A 28 -85.30 -13.22 -8.17
CA PRO A 28 -85.39 -14.35 -9.09
C PRO A 28 -84.05 -15.09 -9.44
N THR A 29 -84.25 -16.24 -10.09
CA THR A 29 -83.38 -17.28 -10.69
C THR A 29 -82.31 -16.90 -11.75
N ALA A 30 -81.21 -17.67 -11.75
CA ALA A 30 -80.76 -18.59 -12.82
C ALA A 30 -79.82 -19.64 -12.14
N GLU A 31 -79.95 -20.97 -12.25
CA GLU A 31 -79.79 -21.87 -13.42
C GLU A 31 -78.31 -21.94 -13.89
N GLU A 32 -77.65 -23.12 -14.06
CA GLU A 32 -78.14 -24.51 -14.25
C GLU A 32 -77.11 -25.60 -13.83
N GLU A 33 -77.55 -26.87 -13.69
CA GLU A 33 -76.94 -28.25 -13.71
C GLU A 33 -75.40 -28.54 -13.70
N GLU A 34 -74.85 -29.76 -13.48
CA GLU A 34 -75.29 -31.16 -13.14
C GLU A 34 -74.12 -31.84 -12.36
N ALA A 35 -74.26 -32.55 -11.22
CA ALA A 35 -74.65 -33.97 -11.00
C ALA A 35 -73.51 -35.05 -10.91
N LYS A 36 -73.76 -36.09 -10.08
CA LYS A 36 -73.10 -37.45 -10.01
C LYS A 36 -71.65 -37.54 -9.42
N LYS A 37 -71.15 -38.66 -8.84
CA LYS A 37 -71.71 -39.74 -7.97
C LYS A 37 -70.59 -40.73 -7.49
N ALA A 38 -70.60 -41.19 -6.22
CA ALA A 38 -69.81 -42.35 -5.67
C ALA A 38 -68.25 -42.24 -5.77
N ASP A 39 -67.37 -43.10 -5.20
CA ASP A 39 -67.39 -44.26 -4.26
C ASP A 39 -66.03 -44.24 -3.47
N VAL A 40 -65.86 -44.64 -2.19
CA VAL A 40 -65.61 -46.00 -1.63
C VAL A 40 -64.43 -46.74 -2.36
N THR A 41 -63.33 -47.26 -1.76
CA THR A 41 -63.07 -47.89 -0.42
C THR A 41 -61.56 -47.88 0.01
N GLU A 42 -61.30 -48.06 1.32
CA GLU A 42 -60.19 -48.80 2.01
C GLU A 42 -58.65 -48.62 1.80
N GLY A 43 -57.93 -48.56 2.96
CA GLY A 43 -56.57 -49.15 3.18
C GLY A 43 -55.41 -48.17 3.50
N LYS A 44 -54.36 -48.50 4.30
CA LYS A 44 -54.13 -49.59 5.29
C LYS A 44 -52.88 -49.34 6.18
N LEU A 45 -53.07 -49.14 7.50
CA LEU A 45 -52.19 -49.42 8.69
C LEU A 45 -50.66 -49.08 8.74
N ARG A 46 -50.27 -48.53 9.92
CA ARG A 46 -48.92 -48.52 10.60
C ARG A 46 -47.82 -47.57 10.07
N ALA A 47 -46.88 -47.04 10.88
CA ALA A 47 -46.74 -46.96 12.35
C ALA A 47 -45.67 -45.91 12.77
N GLY A 48 -45.66 -45.51 14.06
CA GLY A 48 -44.67 -44.58 14.67
C GLY A 48 -45.03 -43.10 14.51
N GLU A 49 -44.63 -42.15 15.37
CA GLU A 49 -44.03 -42.18 16.72
C GLU A 49 -44.52 -40.96 17.55
N HIS A 50 -44.14 -40.87 18.83
CA HIS A 50 -44.33 -39.77 19.80
C HIS A 50 -45.02 -38.44 19.37
N PRO A 51 -46.18 -38.08 19.97
CA PRO A 51 -46.63 -36.69 20.07
C PRO A 51 -46.07 -36.02 21.33
N THR A 52 -45.12 -35.09 21.16
CA THR A 52 -44.87 -34.05 22.18
C THR A 52 -46.08 -33.11 22.29
N PRO A 53 -46.31 -32.43 23.43
CA PRO A 53 -47.48 -31.57 23.60
C PRO A 53 -47.53 -30.48 22.53
N GLN A 54 -48.62 -30.45 21.76
CA GLN A 54 -48.86 -29.36 20.83
C GLN A 54 -49.09 -28.09 21.65
N THR A 55 -48.24 -27.08 21.42
CA THR A 55 -48.43 -25.74 21.98
C THR A 55 -49.78 -25.21 21.51
N LEU A 56 -50.73 -25.03 22.43
CA LEU A 56 -51.99 -24.36 22.16
C LEU A 56 -51.67 -22.97 21.60
N ASP A 57 -51.99 -22.77 20.32
CA ASP A 57 -51.78 -21.50 19.64
C ASP A 57 -52.45 -20.37 20.43
N LEU A 58 -51.69 -19.30 20.66
CA LEU A 58 -52.12 -18.15 21.46
C LEU A 58 -53.39 -17.50 20.89
N ARG A 59 -53.62 -17.57 19.56
CA ARG A 59 -54.89 -17.16 18.93
C ARG A 59 -56.04 -18.07 19.33
N THR A 60 -55.83 -19.38 19.39
CA THR A 60 -56.86 -20.35 19.81
C THR A 60 -57.21 -20.16 21.30
N ILE A 61 -56.22 -19.92 22.16
CA ILE A 61 -56.45 -19.54 23.57
C ILE A 61 -57.20 -18.21 23.65
N ALA A 62 -56.76 -17.19 22.91
CA ALA A 62 -57.41 -15.87 22.91
C ALA A 62 -58.86 -15.93 22.41
N CYS A 63 -59.18 -16.77 21.42
CA CYS A 63 -60.55 -17.02 20.99
C CYS A 63 -61.37 -17.74 22.07
N LEU A 64 -60.82 -18.76 22.74
CA LEU A 64 -61.51 -19.43 23.86
C LEU A 64 -61.77 -18.48 25.04
N VAL A 65 -60.77 -17.69 25.44
CA VAL A 65 -60.91 -16.65 26.47
C VAL A 65 -61.96 -15.62 26.03
N SER A 66 -61.89 -15.11 24.79
CA SER A 66 -62.89 -14.18 24.26
C SER A 66 -64.30 -14.78 24.25
N ILE A 67 -64.46 -16.07 23.96
CA ILE A 67 -65.76 -16.75 24.01
C ILE A 67 -66.24 -16.86 25.46
N THR A 68 -65.38 -17.21 26.43
CA THR A 68 -65.77 -17.22 27.85
C THR A 68 -66.10 -15.84 28.40
N VAL A 69 -65.40 -14.78 27.95
CA VAL A 69 -65.70 -13.38 28.30
C VAL A 69 -67.02 -12.94 27.66
N CYS A 70 -67.26 -13.25 26.39
CA CYS A 70 -68.55 -12.97 25.75
C CYS A 70 -69.70 -13.74 26.42
N LEU A 71 -69.52 -15.02 26.75
CA LEU A 71 -70.55 -15.81 27.44
C LEU A 71 -70.83 -15.32 28.86
N THR A 72 -69.80 -14.90 29.62
CA THR A 72 -70.00 -14.30 30.95
C THR A 72 -70.62 -12.91 30.86
N LEU A 73 -70.27 -12.08 29.87
CA LEU A 73 -70.95 -10.81 29.60
C LEU A 73 -72.42 -11.03 29.18
N SER A 74 -72.70 -11.95 28.27
CA SER A 74 -74.08 -12.30 27.89
C SER A 74 -74.88 -12.89 29.06
N TRP A 75 -74.24 -13.67 29.94
CA TRP A 75 -74.86 -14.16 31.18
C TRP A 75 -75.15 -13.02 32.17
N VAL A 76 -74.21 -12.09 32.36
CA VAL A 76 -74.42 -10.90 33.21
C VAL A 76 -75.50 -9.98 32.63
N VAL A 77 -75.56 -9.79 31.31
CA VAL A 77 -76.64 -9.04 30.64
C VAL A 77 -77.98 -9.77 30.76
N LEU A 78 -78.03 -11.10 30.64
CA LEU A 78 -79.26 -11.85 30.97
C LEU A 78 -79.66 -11.69 32.43
N GLN A 79 -78.69 -11.73 33.35
CA GLN A 79 -78.91 -11.60 34.78
C GLN A 79 -79.31 -10.16 35.18
N GLN A 80 -78.88 -9.15 34.42
CA GLN A 80 -79.36 -7.78 34.50
C GLN A 80 -80.78 -7.67 33.93
N ASN A 81 -81.06 -8.23 32.75
CA ASN A 81 -82.40 -8.19 32.14
C ASN A 81 -83.45 -8.93 32.99
N ILE A 82 -83.11 -10.06 33.61
CA ILE A 82 -84.02 -10.77 34.53
C ILE A 82 -84.29 -9.94 35.78
N LYS A 83 -83.29 -9.22 36.31
CA LYS A 83 -83.47 -8.30 37.44
C LYS A 83 -84.20 -7.01 37.04
N PHE A 84 -84.04 -6.54 35.81
CA PHE A 84 -84.81 -5.42 35.27
C PHE A 84 -86.27 -5.82 35.12
N ALA A 85 -86.57 -7.01 34.59
CA ALA A 85 -87.93 -7.56 34.56
C ALA A 85 -88.52 -7.72 35.97
N GLU A 86 -87.75 -8.19 36.95
CA GLU A 86 -88.18 -8.28 38.36
C GLU A 86 -88.41 -6.90 39.02
N VAL A 87 -87.78 -5.83 38.51
CA VAL A 87 -87.98 -4.44 38.96
C VAL A 87 -89.12 -3.78 38.19
N GLU A 88 -89.29 -4.08 36.91
CA GLU A 88 -90.35 -3.62 36.00
C GLU A 88 -91.71 -4.21 36.40
N GLU A 89 -91.77 -5.52 36.71
CA GLU A 89 -92.94 -6.18 37.31
C GLU A 89 -93.31 -5.54 38.67
N LYS A 90 -92.31 -5.14 39.47
CA LYS A 90 -92.55 -4.40 40.73
C LYS A 90 -92.95 -2.95 40.50
N TYR A 91 -92.52 -2.31 39.40
CA TYR A 91 -92.93 -0.97 39.01
C TYR A 91 -94.37 -0.97 38.49
N GLU A 92 -94.76 -1.93 37.64
CA GLU A 92 -96.16 -2.19 37.29
C GLU A 92 -97.00 -2.48 38.53
N LEU A 93 -96.52 -3.33 39.46
CA LEU A 93 -97.28 -3.65 40.68
C LEU A 93 -97.42 -2.45 41.64
N LEU A 94 -96.50 -1.48 41.62
CA LEU A 94 -96.63 -0.20 42.32
C LEU A 94 -97.54 0.79 41.57
N PHE A 95 -97.49 0.83 40.24
CA PHE A 95 -98.39 1.64 39.41
C PHE A 95 -99.83 1.12 39.50
N GLN A 96 -100.04 -0.19 39.48
CA GLN A 96 -101.31 -0.86 39.69
C GLN A 96 -101.83 -0.66 41.12
N LYS A 97 -100.97 -0.63 42.15
CA LYS A 97 -101.36 -0.15 43.50
C LYS A 97 -101.74 1.33 43.52
N THR A 98 -101.23 2.14 42.61
CA THR A 98 -101.65 3.54 42.45
C THR A 98 -103.03 3.63 41.77
N VAL A 99 -103.37 2.69 40.87
CA VAL A 99 -104.75 2.51 40.37
C VAL A 99 -105.69 2.01 41.47
N VAL A 100 -105.24 1.13 42.38
CA VAL A 100 -106.01 0.76 43.58
C VAL A 100 -106.21 1.94 44.54
N LEU A 101 -105.30 2.92 44.57
CA LEU A 101 -105.55 4.20 45.26
C LEU A 101 -106.58 5.08 44.54
N GLN A 102 -106.70 5.00 43.21
CA GLN A 102 -107.77 5.64 42.44
C GLN A 102 -109.12 4.95 42.68
N GLU A 103 -109.12 3.62 42.87
CA GLU A 103 -110.29 2.84 43.27
C GLU A 103 -110.71 3.15 44.71
N LEU A 104 -109.75 3.31 45.63
CA LEU A 104 -109.98 3.82 46.98
C LEU A 104 -110.49 5.27 46.98
N GLU A 105 -110.04 6.13 46.07
CA GLU A 105 -110.56 7.49 45.90
C GLU A 105 -112.01 7.48 45.35
N ASN A 106 -112.33 6.56 44.45
CA ASN A 106 -113.70 6.34 43.98
C ASN A 106 -114.61 5.79 45.09
N ASP A 107 -114.12 4.87 45.93
CA ASP A 107 -114.84 4.38 47.11
C ASP A 107 -114.98 5.45 48.20
N ILE A 108 -113.96 6.29 48.45
CA ILE A 108 -114.06 7.45 49.33
C ILE A 108 -115.05 8.48 48.78
N GLY A 109 -115.07 8.72 47.47
CA GLY A 109 -116.09 9.57 46.82
C GLY A 109 -117.50 8.98 46.90
N GLN A 110 -117.63 7.64 46.82
CA GLN A 110 -118.89 6.93 46.99
C GLN A 110 -119.35 6.94 48.45
N ILE A 111 -118.43 6.83 49.41
CA ILE A 111 -118.66 6.97 50.86
C ILE A 111 -119.05 8.42 51.18
N SER A 112 -118.42 9.42 50.57
CA SER A 112 -118.79 10.84 50.77
C SER A 112 -120.21 11.13 50.30
N ARG A 113 -120.60 10.64 49.12
CA ARG A 113 -122.01 10.75 48.64
C ARG A 113 -122.98 9.93 49.49
N LYS A 114 -122.54 8.81 50.07
CA LYS A 114 -123.31 8.03 51.06
C LYS A 114 -123.41 8.76 52.40
N LEU A 115 -122.45 9.61 52.80
CA LEU A 115 -122.55 10.48 53.97
C LEU A 115 -123.59 11.58 53.76
N ASP A 116 -123.53 12.32 52.64
CA ASP A 116 -124.56 13.33 52.29
C ASP A 116 -125.97 12.72 52.25
N SER A 117 -126.09 11.48 51.74
CA SER A 117 -127.34 10.72 51.76
C SER A 117 -127.73 10.22 53.16
N SER A 118 -126.76 9.92 54.03
CA SER A 118 -126.99 9.33 55.36
C SER A 118 -127.26 10.38 56.44
N GLU A 119 -126.87 11.64 56.27
CA GLU A 119 -127.18 12.71 57.24
C GLU A 119 -128.69 12.96 57.35
N ASN A 120 -129.41 12.85 56.22
CA ASN A 120 -130.87 12.95 56.17
C ASN A 120 -131.59 11.77 56.88
N ASP A 121 -131.05 10.54 56.79
CA ASP A 121 -131.62 9.37 57.46
C ASP A 121 -131.22 9.26 58.95
N LEU A 122 -130.07 9.82 59.35
CA LEU A 122 -129.57 9.71 60.73
C LEU A 122 -130.52 10.36 61.74
N GLN A 123 -131.22 11.43 61.36
CA GLN A 123 -132.13 12.15 62.26
C GLN A 123 -133.34 11.29 62.71
N GLY A 124 -133.64 10.19 62.01
CA GLY A 124 -134.62 9.18 62.43
C GLY A 124 -134.04 7.98 63.20
N ALA A 125 -132.72 7.76 63.18
CA ALA A 125 -132.10 6.48 63.54
C ALA A 125 -131.23 6.49 64.82
N VAL A 126 -131.01 7.65 65.46
CA VAL A 126 -130.15 7.83 66.65
C VAL A 126 -130.59 7.02 67.90
N SER A 127 -131.78 6.41 67.89
CA SER A 127 -132.42 5.76 69.04
C SER A 127 -131.86 4.37 69.45
N SER A 128 -130.71 3.90 68.96
CA SER A 128 -130.18 2.56 69.31
C SER A 128 -128.68 2.49 69.64
N VAL A 129 -128.37 2.15 70.89
CA VAL A 129 -127.01 2.09 71.45
C VAL A 129 -126.12 1.02 70.78
N SER A 130 -126.70 0.00 70.15
CA SER A 130 -125.95 -1.03 69.42
C SER A 130 -125.16 -0.48 68.23
N LEU A 131 -125.61 0.60 67.59
CA LEU A 131 -124.86 1.26 66.52
C LEU A 131 -123.71 2.11 67.05
N VAL A 132 -123.85 2.74 68.22
CA VAL A 132 -122.73 3.45 68.89
C VAL A 132 -121.66 2.45 69.31
N ASN A 133 -122.05 1.37 69.99
CA ASN A 133 -121.13 0.28 70.36
C ASN A 133 -120.60 -0.51 69.14
N LYS A 134 -121.11 -0.27 67.92
CA LYS A 134 -120.51 -0.73 66.67
C LYS A 134 -119.52 0.30 66.15
N LEU A 135 -119.92 1.56 66.02
CA LEU A 135 -119.08 2.67 65.58
C LEU A 135 -117.84 2.84 66.46
N GLU A 136 -117.93 2.69 67.78
CA GLU A 136 -116.79 2.72 68.70
C GLU A 136 -115.80 1.56 68.46
N ARG A 137 -116.32 0.36 68.12
CA ARG A 137 -115.49 -0.80 67.76
C ARG A 137 -114.89 -0.67 66.38
N ASP A 138 -115.63 -0.07 65.43
CA ASP A 138 -115.18 0.21 64.08
C ASP A 138 -114.13 1.35 64.12
N ILE A 139 -114.27 2.36 64.99
CA ILE A 139 -113.27 3.41 65.27
C ILE A 139 -112.06 2.83 66.01
N SER A 140 -112.24 1.93 66.99
CA SER A 140 -111.11 1.26 67.67
C SER A 140 -110.36 0.31 66.72
N GLY A 141 -111.07 -0.38 65.84
CA GLY A 141 -110.51 -1.18 64.76
C GLY A 141 -109.77 -0.31 63.75
N LEU A 142 -110.37 0.81 63.33
CA LEU A 142 -109.73 1.81 62.47
C LEU A 142 -108.48 2.39 63.15
N HIS A 143 -108.51 2.71 64.44
CA HIS A 143 -107.35 3.20 65.21
C HIS A 143 -106.24 2.14 65.29
N THR A 144 -106.60 0.86 65.43
CA THR A 144 -105.65 -0.27 65.40
C THR A 144 -105.02 -0.42 64.02
N VAL A 145 -105.81 -0.32 62.95
CA VAL A 145 -105.33 -0.32 61.55
C VAL A 145 -104.48 0.93 61.27
N ILE A 146 -104.85 2.10 61.78
CA ILE A 146 -104.11 3.36 61.69
C ILE A 146 -102.74 3.24 62.33
N MET A 147 -102.64 2.69 63.54
CA MET A 147 -101.34 2.49 64.20
C MET A 147 -100.49 1.48 63.44
N ALA A 148 -101.06 0.35 63.00
CA ALA A 148 -100.35 -0.62 62.17
C ALA A 148 -99.89 -0.02 60.82
N MET A 149 -100.71 0.83 60.19
CA MET A 149 -100.38 1.50 58.93
C MET A 149 -99.36 2.63 59.12
N GLN A 150 -99.38 3.33 60.26
CA GLN A 150 -98.42 4.38 60.60
C GLN A 150 -97.05 3.80 60.99
N ASP A 151 -97.01 2.67 61.67
CA ASP A 151 -95.74 1.97 61.94
C ASP A 151 -95.21 1.26 60.68
N SER A 152 -96.10 0.77 59.79
CA SER A 152 -95.76 0.35 58.43
C SER A 152 -95.18 1.51 57.60
N GLU A 153 -95.78 2.71 57.65
CA GLU A 153 -95.31 3.93 57.00
C GLU A 153 -93.92 4.34 57.51
N ARG A 154 -93.72 4.29 58.84
CA ARG A 154 -92.43 4.56 59.49
C ARG A 154 -91.35 3.56 59.09
N SER A 155 -91.67 2.25 59.05
CA SER A 155 -90.75 1.23 58.54
C SER A 155 -90.42 1.53 57.08
N ALA A 156 -91.41 1.66 56.21
CA ALA A 156 -91.19 1.94 54.79
C ALA A 156 -90.35 3.20 54.55
N SER A 157 -90.55 4.27 55.32
CA SER A 157 -89.73 5.49 55.25
C SER A 157 -88.28 5.24 55.72
N PHE A 158 -88.08 4.51 56.82
CA PHE A 158 -86.75 4.13 57.31
C PHE A 158 -86.03 3.18 56.34
N ASP A 159 -86.75 2.22 55.76
CA ASP A 159 -86.26 1.26 54.78
C ASP A 159 -85.89 1.96 53.47
N ILE A 160 -86.72 2.90 52.98
CA ILE A 160 -86.38 3.77 51.83
C ILE A 160 -85.14 4.63 52.12
N GLN A 161 -84.98 5.18 53.33
CA GLN A 161 -83.76 5.91 53.72
C GLN A 161 -82.53 4.99 53.81
N GLY A 162 -82.69 3.75 54.28
CA GLY A 162 -81.65 2.72 54.30
C GLY A 162 -81.20 2.32 52.90
N ILE A 163 -82.17 2.08 52.01
CA ILE A 163 -81.98 1.77 50.59
C ILE A 163 -81.30 2.95 49.88
N ASN A 164 -81.75 4.19 50.09
CA ASN A 164 -81.12 5.39 49.51
C ASN A 164 -79.65 5.53 49.98
N ARG A 165 -79.37 5.29 51.27
CA ARG A 165 -77.99 5.27 51.80
C ARG A 165 -77.14 4.15 51.18
N GLN A 166 -77.71 2.98 50.90
CA GLN A 166 -77.03 1.91 50.18
C GLN A 166 -76.75 2.29 48.71
N PHE A 167 -77.73 2.87 48.01
CA PHE A 167 -77.55 3.38 46.65
C PHE A 167 -76.43 4.43 46.60
N LEU A 168 -76.44 5.43 47.47
CA LEU A 168 -75.38 6.45 47.54
C LEU A 168 -73.99 5.83 47.76
N ASN A 169 -73.83 4.93 48.72
CA ASN A 169 -72.56 4.23 48.96
C ASN A 169 -72.09 3.41 47.73
N VAL A 170 -73.03 2.76 47.02
CA VAL A 170 -72.75 2.01 45.79
C VAL A 170 -72.35 2.98 44.67
N THR A 171 -73.08 4.07 44.46
CA THR A 171 -72.77 5.10 43.45
C THR A 171 -71.41 5.75 43.69
N GLU A 172 -71.05 6.07 44.94
CA GLU A 172 -69.72 6.60 45.28
C GLU A 172 -68.60 5.59 44.98
N ALA A 173 -68.79 4.31 45.34
CA ALA A 173 -67.84 3.25 45.03
C ALA A 173 -67.68 3.00 43.52
N TRP A 174 -68.79 3.00 42.77
CA TRP A 174 -68.77 2.91 41.32
C TRP A 174 -68.10 4.13 40.68
N GLN A 175 -68.40 5.35 41.13
CA GLN A 175 -67.77 6.56 40.59
C GLN A 175 -66.25 6.56 40.86
N ALA A 176 -65.81 6.20 42.07
CA ALA A 176 -64.39 6.08 42.39
C ALA A 176 -63.69 5.00 41.53
N SER A 177 -64.35 3.86 41.28
CA SER A 177 -63.84 2.81 40.38
C SER A 177 -63.77 3.28 38.92
N LEU A 178 -64.77 4.05 38.45
CA LEU A 178 -64.79 4.60 37.09
C LEU A 178 -63.74 5.70 36.90
N GLU A 179 -63.50 6.54 37.90
CA GLU A 179 -62.42 7.53 37.91
C GLU A 179 -61.03 6.86 37.89
N LEU A 180 -60.87 5.71 38.56
CA LEU A 180 -59.66 4.87 38.46
C LEU A 180 -59.49 4.30 37.06
N ILE A 181 -60.49 3.58 36.53
CA ILE A 181 -60.46 3.00 35.18
C ILE A 181 -60.17 4.07 34.11
N THR A 182 -60.79 5.24 34.23
CA THR A 182 -60.59 6.36 33.29
C THR A 182 -59.16 6.92 33.36
N ARG A 183 -58.56 6.98 34.55
CA ARG A 183 -57.16 7.39 34.77
C ARG A 183 -56.19 6.37 34.18
N ASP A 184 -56.41 5.08 34.44
CA ASP A 184 -55.52 4.00 34.02
C ASP A 184 -55.52 3.83 32.49
N ILE A 185 -56.70 3.91 31.85
CA ILE A 185 -56.81 3.94 30.37
C ILE A 185 -56.17 5.23 29.81
N GLY A 186 -56.27 6.36 30.52
CA GLY A 186 -55.58 7.59 30.18
C GLY A 186 -54.05 7.44 30.18
N GLY A 187 -53.50 6.80 31.22
CA GLY A 187 -52.08 6.45 31.33
C GLY A 187 -51.63 5.50 30.22
N LEU A 188 -52.34 4.39 30.03
CA LEU A 188 -52.06 3.39 28.98
C LEU A 188 -52.09 4.00 27.57
N LYS A 189 -52.98 4.97 27.31
CA LYS A 189 -53.03 5.73 26.05
C LYS A 189 -51.82 6.65 25.87
N ALA A 190 -51.35 7.30 26.93
CA ALA A 190 -50.13 8.12 26.86
C ALA A 190 -48.88 7.25 26.67
N GLU A 191 -48.78 6.14 27.40
CA GLU A 191 -47.66 5.19 27.32
C GLU A 191 -47.59 4.50 25.96
N SER A 192 -48.70 3.98 25.44
CA SER A 192 -48.78 3.36 24.09
C SER A 192 -48.31 4.32 23.00
N ARG A 193 -48.68 5.61 23.08
CA ARG A 193 -48.23 6.65 22.15
C ARG A 193 -46.75 6.99 22.30
N ALA A 194 -46.25 7.09 23.53
CA ALA A 194 -44.84 7.34 23.78
C ALA A 194 -43.96 6.15 23.34
N ALA A 195 -44.43 4.92 23.51
CA ALA A 195 -43.79 3.71 23.02
C ALA A 195 -43.76 3.69 21.48
N HIS A 196 -44.91 3.87 20.82
CA HIS A 196 -44.99 3.97 19.37
C HIS A 196 -44.06 5.05 18.81
N GLY A 197 -44.05 6.26 19.41
CA GLY A 197 -43.19 7.36 18.96
C GLY A 197 -41.70 6.98 18.97
N ARG A 198 -41.21 6.44 20.09
CA ARG A 198 -39.82 5.99 20.23
C ARG A 198 -39.46 4.85 19.27
N VAL A 199 -40.35 3.86 19.10
CA VAL A 199 -40.09 2.75 18.17
C VAL A 199 -40.05 3.25 16.72
N THR A 200 -40.97 4.13 16.31
CA THR A 200 -40.93 4.75 14.98
C THR A 200 -39.66 5.58 14.77
N GLU A 201 -39.20 6.32 15.77
CA GLU A 201 -37.95 7.08 15.70
C GLU A 201 -36.72 6.16 15.52
N HIS A 202 -36.61 5.09 16.32
CA HIS A 202 -35.53 4.11 16.19
C HIS A 202 -35.56 3.32 14.89
N VAL A 203 -36.75 2.96 14.36
CA VAL A 203 -36.90 2.34 13.04
C VAL A 203 -36.38 3.28 11.94
N ASN A 204 -36.81 4.54 11.92
CA ASN A 204 -36.34 5.53 10.93
C ASN A 204 -34.81 5.76 11.02
N GLU A 205 -34.25 5.82 12.23
CA GLU A 205 -32.81 5.90 12.43
C GLU A 205 -32.07 4.67 11.89
N ALA A 206 -32.59 3.46 12.16
CA ALA A 206 -31.99 2.21 11.72
C ALA A 206 -32.02 2.11 10.19
N GLU A 207 -33.15 2.43 9.55
CA GLU A 207 -33.24 2.47 8.09
C GLU A 207 -32.25 3.48 7.48
N ALA A 208 -32.11 4.67 8.08
CA ALA A 208 -31.17 5.68 7.61
C ALA A 208 -29.71 5.20 7.69
N LYS A 209 -29.34 4.51 8.79
CA LYS A 209 -28.01 3.91 8.97
C LYS A 209 -27.77 2.77 7.97
N VAL A 210 -28.75 1.89 7.73
CA VAL A 210 -28.65 0.83 6.70
C VAL A 210 -28.48 1.42 5.30
N ARG A 211 -29.19 2.51 4.96
CA ARG A 211 -29.05 3.22 3.68
C ARG A 211 -27.67 3.88 3.51
N ASP A 212 -27.12 4.51 4.56
CA ASP A 212 -25.75 5.06 4.54
C ASP A 212 -24.70 3.96 4.34
N MET A 213 -24.80 2.86 5.09
CA MET A 213 -23.87 1.73 4.97
C MET A 213 -23.95 1.08 3.58
N GLN A 214 -25.14 0.93 3.00
CA GLN A 214 -25.31 0.46 1.61
C GLN A 214 -24.63 1.38 0.59
N LYS A 215 -24.77 2.71 0.74
CA LYS A 215 -24.12 3.70 -0.13
C LYS A 215 -22.60 3.65 -0.01
N ARG A 216 -22.08 3.67 1.21
CA ARG A 216 -20.64 3.61 1.50
C ARG A 216 -20.01 2.30 1.05
N LEU A 217 -20.74 1.19 1.10
CA LEU A 217 -20.28 -0.09 0.56
C LEU A 217 -20.11 -0.05 -0.97
N ALA A 218 -21.05 0.56 -1.69
CA ALA A 218 -20.95 0.74 -3.14
C ALA A 218 -19.78 1.68 -3.51
N GLU A 219 -19.65 2.81 -2.82
CA GLU A 219 -18.53 3.75 -3.00
C GLU A 219 -17.17 3.07 -2.73
N MET A 220 -17.11 2.17 -1.76
CA MET A 220 -15.90 1.41 -1.42
C MET A 220 -15.57 0.31 -2.44
N GLU A 221 -16.58 -0.37 -3.01
CA GLU A 221 -16.35 -1.34 -4.08
C GLU A 221 -15.88 -0.65 -5.38
N ASP A 222 -16.54 0.44 -5.79
CA ASP A 222 -16.20 1.16 -7.03
C ASP A 222 -14.88 1.94 -6.90
N SER A 223 -14.57 2.54 -5.75
CA SER A 223 -13.25 3.14 -5.53
C SER A 223 -12.14 2.08 -5.52
N THR A 224 -12.34 0.92 -4.89
CA THR A 224 -11.36 -0.18 -4.97
C THR A 224 -11.20 -0.70 -6.40
N ARG A 225 -12.28 -0.78 -7.17
CA ARG A 225 -12.27 -1.15 -8.60
C ARG A 225 -11.52 -0.14 -9.47
N LEU A 226 -11.70 1.16 -9.20
CA LEU A 226 -11.02 2.24 -9.91
C LEU A 226 -9.53 2.28 -9.55
N ASN A 227 -9.21 2.23 -8.25
CA ASN A 227 -7.85 2.25 -7.75
C ASN A 227 -7.02 1.06 -8.26
N ALA A 228 -7.60 -0.16 -8.29
CA ALA A 228 -6.95 -1.33 -8.87
C ALA A 228 -6.57 -1.12 -10.36
N ARG A 229 -7.49 -0.54 -11.15
CA ARG A 229 -7.25 -0.23 -12.58
C ARG A 229 -6.24 0.89 -12.80
N VAL A 230 -6.28 1.94 -11.97
CA VAL A 230 -5.32 3.06 -12.04
C VAL A 230 -3.92 2.58 -11.65
N LEU A 231 -3.81 1.75 -10.60
CA LEU A 231 -2.57 1.12 -10.18
C LEU A 231 -2.02 0.21 -11.29
N GLU A 232 -2.83 -0.67 -11.85
CA GLU A 232 -2.39 -1.57 -12.93
C GLU A 232 -1.94 -0.81 -14.19
N ASN A 233 -2.67 0.23 -14.61
CA ASN A 233 -2.27 1.06 -15.75
C ASN A 233 -0.95 1.82 -15.50
N THR A 234 -0.79 2.43 -14.30
CA THR A 234 0.42 3.20 -13.96
C THR A 234 1.63 2.29 -13.80
N GLU A 235 1.46 1.13 -13.16
CA GLU A 235 2.49 0.10 -13.08
C GLU A 235 2.85 -0.43 -14.47
N GLU A 236 1.88 -0.71 -15.35
CA GLU A 236 2.19 -1.13 -16.73
C GLU A 236 3.01 -0.09 -17.48
N ASP A 237 2.67 1.20 -17.41
CA ASP A 237 3.44 2.25 -18.09
C ASP A 237 4.85 2.44 -17.52
N ASP A 238 5.04 2.32 -16.20
CA ASP A 238 6.38 2.36 -15.61
C ASP A 238 7.18 1.08 -15.91
N MET A 239 6.54 -0.09 -15.90
CA MET A 239 7.18 -1.35 -16.27
C MET A 239 7.52 -1.42 -17.77
N ARG A 240 6.75 -0.73 -18.64
CA ARG A 240 7.12 -0.47 -20.04
C ARG A 240 8.32 0.46 -20.13
N ARG A 241 8.35 1.59 -19.39
CA ARG A 241 9.52 2.50 -19.34
C ARG A 241 10.81 1.79 -18.91
N VAL A 242 10.75 0.95 -17.86
CA VAL A 242 11.91 0.18 -17.40
C VAL A 242 12.30 -0.90 -18.39
N ARG A 243 11.33 -1.59 -19.03
CA ARG A 243 11.61 -2.59 -20.09
C ARG A 243 12.30 -1.96 -21.30
N ASP A 244 11.81 -0.83 -21.79
CA ASP A 244 12.42 -0.09 -22.90
C ASP A 244 13.87 0.31 -22.59
N GLN A 245 14.13 0.77 -21.35
CA GLN A 245 15.49 1.12 -20.95
C GLN A 245 16.37 -0.13 -20.79
N LEU A 246 15.83 -1.22 -20.27
CA LEU A 246 16.55 -2.49 -20.13
C LEU A 246 16.89 -3.08 -21.52
N ASP A 247 16.00 -2.99 -22.50
CA ASP A 247 16.24 -3.40 -23.88
C ASP A 247 17.29 -2.55 -24.59
N ARG A 248 17.33 -1.22 -24.33
CA ARG A 248 18.43 -0.35 -24.78
C ARG A 248 19.76 -0.80 -24.17
N ASN A 249 19.77 -1.09 -22.86
CA ASN A 249 20.96 -1.60 -22.18
C ASN A 249 21.40 -2.95 -22.76
N THR A 250 20.48 -3.89 -23.05
CA THR A 250 20.76 -5.18 -23.71
C THR A 250 21.49 -4.97 -25.04
N ARG A 251 20.97 -4.08 -25.89
CA ARG A 251 21.56 -3.79 -27.21
C ARG A 251 22.95 -3.13 -27.10
N GLN A 252 23.16 -2.26 -26.11
CA GLN A 252 24.48 -1.68 -25.83
C GLN A 252 25.48 -2.75 -25.34
N ILE A 253 25.04 -3.69 -24.49
CA ILE A 253 25.87 -4.82 -24.03
C ILE A 253 26.25 -5.72 -25.22
N GLU A 254 25.32 -5.98 -26.14
CA GLU A 254 25.57 -6.77 -27.35
C GLU A 254 26.53 -6.07 -28.33
N GLN A 255 26.45 -4.74 -28.47
CA GLN A 255 27.43 -3.95 -29.24
C GLN A 255 28.83 -3.97 -28.60
N LEU A 256 28.92 -3.89 -27.26
CA LEU A 256 30.19 -4.01 -26.54
C LEU A 256 30.80 -5.41 -26.68
N ASP A 257 29.98 -6.46 -26.71
CA ASP A 257 30.41 -7.84 -26.99
C ASP A 257 30.92 -8.01 -28.43
N GLU A 258 30.27 -7.39 -29.42
CA GLU A 258 30.77 -7.35 -30.80
C GLU A 258 32.13 -6.63 -30.92
N TRP A 259 32.30 -5.50 -30.23
CA TRP A 259 33.59 -4.79 -30.22
C TRP A 259 34.67 -5.57 -29.47
N GLN A 260 34.35 -6.18 -28.33
CA GLN A 260 35.26 -7.06 -27.57
C GLN A 260 35.73 -8.24 -28.44
N ARG A 261 34.81 -8.89 -29.16
CA ARG A 261 35.13 -9.96 -30.12
C ARG A 261 35.98 -9.48 -31.30
N ALA A 262 35.70 -8.29 -31.85
CA ALA A 262 36.46 -7.73 -32.96
C ALA A 262 37.88 -7.28 -32.55
N LEU A 263 38.05 -6.72 -31.36
CA LEU A 263 39.37 -6.39 -30.79
C LEU A 263 40.19 -7.66 -30.50
N SER A 264 39.55 -8.71 -29.95
CA SER A 264 40.24 -9.98 -29.66
C SER A 264 40.77 -10.66 -30.93
N ARG A 265 40.03 -10.59 -32.05
CA ARG A 265 40.53 -11.07 -33.35
C ARG A 265 41.77 -10.30 -33.81
N ARG A 266 41.77 -8.96 -33.67
CA ARG A 266 42.92 -8.13 -34.04
C ARG A 266 44.15 -8.37 -33.18
N ASP A 267 43.99 -8.57 -31.87
CA ASP A 267 45.10 -8.98 -31.01
C ASP A 267 45.65 -10.35 -31.46
N GLN A 268 44.80 -11.34 -31.74
CA GLN A 268 45.25 -12.63 -32.29
C GLN A 268 45.98 -12.47 -33.65
N GLU A 269 45.43 -11.71 -34.59
CA GLU A 269 46.06 -11.39 -35.89
C GLU A 269 47.46 -10.76 -35.70
N LEU A 270 47.60 -9.85 -34.74
CA LEU A 270 48.89 -9.23 -34.38
C LEU A 270 49.84 -10.22 -33.70
N GLN A 271 49.35 -11.09 -32.81
CA GLN A 271 50.17 -12.13 -32.17
C GLN A 271 50.72 -13.15 -33.19
N GLU A 272 49.90 -13.54 -34.18
CA GLU A 272 50.29 -14.46 -35.26
C GLU A 272 51.32 -13.82 -36.20
N ALA A 273 51.09 -12.58 -36.66
CA ALA A 273 52.05 -11.84 -37.47
C ALA A 273 53.39 -11.61 -36.72
N LEU A 274 53.32 -11.31 -35.43
CA LEU A 274 54.50 -11.16 -34.58
C LEU A 274 55.26 -12.49 -34.41
N ALA A 275 54.54 -13.62 -34.32
CA ALA A 275 55.14 -14.96 -34.23
C ALA A 275 55.87 -15.37 -35.52
N GLU A 276 55.41 -14.96 -36.71
CA GLU A 276 56.14 -15.23 -37.97
C GLU A 276 57.45 -14.43 -38.05
N HIS A 277 57.45 -13.17 -37.58
CA HIS A 277 58.58 -12.26 -37.75
C HIS A 277 59.62 -12.33 -36.61
N GLN A 278 59.20 -12.62 -35.37
CA GLN A 278 60.10 -12.74 -34.22
C GLN A 278 61.29 -13.71 -34.40
N PRO A 279 61.16 -14.93 -34.98
CA PRO A 279 62.32 -15.80 -35.20
C PRO A 279 63.30 -15.29 -36.27
N ARG A 280 62.87 -14.42 -37.20
CA ARG A 280 63.80 -13.74 -38.12
C ARG A 280 64.57 -12.64 -37.39
N ALA A 281 63.89 -11.86 -36.54
CA ALA A 281 64.51 -10.80 -35.75
C ALA A 281 65.54 -11.34 -34.74
N GLU A 282 65.24 -12.48 -34.09
CA GLU A 282 66.16 -13.12 -33.15
C GLU A 282 67.43 -13.65 -33.83
N ARG A 283 67.34 -14.32 -34.99
CA ARG A 283 68.54 -14.71 -35.77
C ARG A 283 69.44 -13.53 -36.13
N CYS A 284 68.85 -12.39 -36.52
CA CYS A 284 69.61 -11.17 -36.78
C CYS A 284 70.29 -10.64 -35.50
N LYS A 285 69.62 -10.74 -34.34
CA LYS A 285 70.13 -10.35 -33.02
C LYS A 285 71.23 -11.28 -32.49
N GLU A 286 71.19 -12.58 -32.81
CA GLU A 286 72.26 -13.55 -32.55
C GLU A 286 73.52 -13.25 -33.40
N GLN A 287 73.35 -12.85 -34.66
CA GLN A 287 74.45 -12.49 -35.56
C GLN A 287 75.06 -11.12 -35.28
N LEU A 288 74.30 -10.22 -34.65
CA LEU A 288 74.69 -8.82 -34.44
C LEU A 288 76.05 -8.63 -33.71
N PRO A 289 76.37 -9.33 -32.60
CA PRO A 289 77.66 -9.17 -31.92
C PRO A 289 78.87 -9.54 -32.80
N ALA A 290 78.72 -10.52 -33.69
CA ALA A 290 79.77 -10.91 -34.63
C ALA A 290 79.98 -9.87 -35.72
N VAL A 291 78.88 -9.25 -36.21
CA VAL A 291 78.96 -8.11 -37.15
C VAL A 291 79.58 -6.89 -36.47
N GLU A 292 79.21 -6.60 -35.23
CA GLU A 292 79.84 -5.52 -34.45
C GLU A 292 81.35 -5.76 -34.22
N GLU A 293 81.78 -7.00 -33.98
CA GLU A 293 83.20 -7.30 -33.79
C GLU A 293 83.99 -7.26 -35.12
N ALA A 294 83.39 -7.68 -36.23
CA ALA A 294 83.94 -7.43 -37.57
C ALA A 294 84.09 -5.92 -37.84
N VAL A 295 83.12 -5.11 -37.43
CA VAL A 295 83.15 -3.64 -37.50
C VAL A 295 84.27 -3.05 -36.62
N ARG A 296 84.44 -3.52 -35.37
CA ARG A 296 85.53 -3.08 -34.46
C ARG A 296 86.91 -3.45 -34.99
N SER A 297 87.09 -4.68 -35.47
CA SER A 297 88.37 -5.15 -36.01
C SER A 297 88.75 -4.43 -37.31
N ILE A 298 87.81 -4.13 -38.20
CA ILE A 298 88.03 -3.26 -39.37
C ILE A 298 88.50 -1.86 -38.95
N LEU A 299 87.84 -1.22 -37.96
CA LEU A 299 88.27 0.09 -37.44
C LEU A 299 89.69 0.04 -36.84
N ARG A 300 90.02 -1.04 -36.12
CA ARG A 300 91.36 -1.25 -35.57
C ARG A 300 92.41 -1.38 -36.68
N LEU A 301 92.17 -2.22 -37.68
CA LEU A 301 93.03 -2.35 -38.86
C LEU A 301 93.18 -1.03 -39.63
N THR A 302 92.15 -0.18 -39.64
CA THR A 302 92.22 1.18 -40.21
C THR A 302 93.24 2.04 -39.47
N ALA A 303 93.18 2.04 -38.13
CA ALA A 303 94.10 2.79 -37.29
C ALA A 303 95.54 2.25 -37.40
N ASP A 304 95.70 0.93 -37.29
CA ASP A 304 96.99 0.24 -37.39
C ASP A 304 97.64 0.46 -38.77
N LEU A 305 96.87 0.46 -39.87
CA LEU A 305 97.35 0.83 -41.21
C LEU A 305 97.79 2.30 -41.27
N SER A 306 96.99 3.24 -40.78
CA SER A 306 97.36 4.67 -40.80
C SER A 306 98.64 4.96 -40.00
N ALA A 307 98.90 4.16 -38.95
CA ALA A 307 100.14 4.19 -38.18
C ALA A 307 101.30 3.44 -38.86
N ALA A 308 101.03 2.48 -39.75
CA ALA A 308 102.04 1.87 -40.61
C ALA A 308 102.43 2.81 -41.77
N GLN A 309 101.46 3.43 -42.43
CA GLN A 309 101.68 4.39 -43.51
C GLN A 309 102.62 5.52 -43.07
N ARG A 310 102.30 6.20 -41.96
CA ARG A 310 103.14 7.28 -41.42
C ARG A 310 104.57 6.83 -41.11
N ARG A 311 104.78 5.58 -40.70
CA ARG A 311 106.12 5.02 -40.47
C ARG A 311 106.85 4.70 -41.78
N VAL A 312 106.15 4.29 -42.83
CA VAL A 312 106.76 4.15 -44.17
C VAL A 312 107.11 5.51 -44.75
N GLU A 313 106.23 6.51 -44.61
CA GLU A 313 106.51 7.91 -44.98
C GLU A 313 107.71 8.48 -44.20
N GLU A 314 107.77 8.28 -42.88
CA GLU A 314 108.88 8.68 -42.02
C GLU A 314 110.19 7.97 -42.39
N LEU A 315 110.18 6.63 -42.54
CA LEU A 315 111.37 5.87 -42.97
C LEU A 315 111.81 6.24 -44.38
N THR A 316 110.89 6.59 -45.28
CA THR A 316 111.22 7.09 -46.62
C THR A 316 111.93 8.44 -46.54
N LEU A 317 111.45 9.36 -45.70
CA LEU A 317 112.13 10.64 -45.44
C LEU A 317 113.48 10.46 -44.75
N GLN A 318 113.61 9.49 -43.83
CA GLN A 318 114.90 9.15 -43.20
C GLN A 318 115.87 8.57 -44.24
N VAL A 319 115.43 7.65 -45.11
CA VAL A 319 116.28 7.09 -46.18
C VAL A 319 116.66 8.17 -47.18
N PHE A 320 115.76 9.06 -47.60
CA PHE A 320 116.13 10.24 -48.40
C PHE A 320 117.14 11.14 -47.66
N GLY A 321 117.00 11.33 -46.35
CA GLY A 321 117.95 12.09 -45.54
C GLY A 321 119.33 11.43 -45.43
N VAL A 322 119.40 10.10 -45.42
CA VAL A 322 120.67 9.34 -45.44
C VAL A 322 121.23 9.26 -46.86
N GLU A 323 120.41 9.14 -47.91
CA GLU A 323 120.82 9.27 -49.31
C GLU A 323 121.42 10.65 -49.58
N ASP A 324 120.77 11.73 -49.13
CA ASP A 324 121.27 13.09 -49.30
C ASP A 324 122.48 13.39 -48.40
N SER A 325 122.51 12.86 -47.17
CA SER A 325 123.72 12.91 -46.32
C SER A 325 124.88 12.10 -46.91
N ALA A 326 124.61 10.99 -47.60
CA ALA A 326 125.60 10.20 -48.31
C ALA A 326 126.04 10.90 -49.59
N LEU A 327 125.14 11.49 -50.37
CA LEU A 327 125.47 12.33 -51.53
C LEU A 327 126.26 13.57 -51.10
N LYS A 328 125.97 14.15 -49.94
CA LYS A 328 126.74 15.24 -49.33
C LYS A 328 128.09 14.76 -48.83
N ALA A 329 128.19 13.59 -48.20
CA ALA A 329 129.47 12.96 -47.84
C ALA A 329 130.29 12.57 -49.09
N VAL A 330 129.64 12.21 -50.20
CA VAL A 330 130.26 11.97 -51.51
C VAL A 330 130.69 13.29 -52.16
N SER A 331 129.91 14.36 -52.00
CA SER A 331 130.27 15.72 -52.40
C SER A 331 131.37 16.32 -51.51
N GLU A 332 131.49 15.86 -50.26
CA GLU A 332 132.57 16.18 -49.31
C GLU A 332 133.80 15.32 -49.53
N ILE A 333 133.69 14.07 -49.99
CA ILE A 333 134.82 13.28 -50.49
C ILE A 333 135.28 13.83 -51.84
N LEU A 334 134.37 14.21 -52.74
CA LEU A 334 134.66 14.88 -54.00
C LEU A 334 135.17 16.31 -53.78
N SER A 335 134.77 17.01 -52.72
CA SER A 335 135.38 18.29 -52.34
C SER A 335 136.56 18.16 -51.40
N ILE A 336 136.88 16.98 -50.86
CA ILE A 336 138.19 16.66 -50.30
C ILE A 336 139.15 16.27 -51.42
N GLN A 337 138.71 15.59 -52.48
CA GLN A 337 139.48 15.47 -53.73
C GLN A 337 139.66 16.86 -54.36
N GLN A 338 138.57 17.59 -54.59
CA GLN A 338 138.60 19.00 -54.98
C GLN A 338 138.96 19.96 -53.83
N ALA A 339 139.66 19.54 -52.77
CA ALA A 339 140.35 20.38 -51.74
C ALA A 339 141.81 19.97 -51.51
N LEU A 340 142.14 18.72 -51.85
CA LEU A 340 143.39 18.40 -52.51
C LEU A 340 143.57 19.30 -53.77
N ASP A 341 142.45 19.84 -54.31
CA ASP A 341 142.35 20.95 -55.29
C ASP A 341 141.83 22.41 -54.79
N ALA A 342 140.66 22.68 -54.05
CA ALA A 342 139.82 23.94 -53.62
C ALA A 342 138.51 23.88 -52.52
N MET A 343 137.26 24.66 -52.34
CA MET A 343 136.00 24.62 -51.25
C MET A 343 134.48 25.47 -51.24
N GLN A 344 133.29 25.30 -50.39
CA GLN A 344 131.87 26.14 -50.17
C GLN A 344 130.54 25.87 -49.07
N ALA A 345 129.35 26.69 -48.77
CA ALA A 345 128.02 26.52 -47.81
C ALA A 345 126.56 27.46 -47.68
N ASP A 346 125.33 27.26 -46.89
CA ASP A 346 123.89 28.05 -46.71
C ASP A 346 122.63 27.88 -45.51
N ASP A 347 121.32 28.53 -45.39
CA ASP A 347 120.10 28.65 -44.25
C ASP A 347 118.45 29.12 -44.50
N SER A 348 117.15 29.37 -43.82
CA SER A 348 116.10 29.32 -42.55
C SER A 348 114.39 29.57 -42.61
N ILE A 349 113.41 29.82 -41.54
CA ILE A 349 111.76 29.76 -41.49
C ILE A 349 110.61 30.44 -40.38
N LEU A 350 109.15 30.44 -40.37
CA LEU A 350 107.99 31.08 -39.39
C LEU A 350 106.30 30.72 -39.23
N LYS A 351 105.25 31.34 -38.40
CA LYS A 351 103.66 31.00 -38.06
C LYS A 351 102.46 31.85 -37.17
N MET A 352 101.01 31.67 -37.09
CA MET A 352 99.80 32.46 -36.26
C MET A 352 98.27 31.97 -35.60
N ARG A 353 96.94 32.60 -35.56
CA ARG A 353 95.70 32.75 -34.47
C ARG A 353 94.02 33.01 -34.80
N ASN A 354 92.68 33.19 -34.16
CA ASN A 354 91.58 33.26 -32.93
C ASN A 354 89.88 33.39 -33.25
N GLU A 355 88.57 33.59 -32.60
CA GLU A 355 87.52 33.59 -31.32
C GLU A 355 85.83 34.02 -31.35
N MET A 356 84.76 33.75 -30.38
CA MET A 356 83.34 34.45 -29.87
C MET A 356 81.65 34.03 -29.88
N GLY A 357 80.57 34.38 -28.93
CA GLY A 357 78.91 34.38 -28.98
C GLY A 357 77.69 34.36 -27.76
N ILE A 358 76.26 34.73 -27.79
CA ILE A 358 74.99 34.75 -26.70
C ILE A 358 73.29 34.97 -26.95
N VAL A 359 72.14 34.79 -26.04
CA VAL A 359 70.50 35.07 -26.13
C VAL A 359 69.26 34.89 -24.94
N LYS A 360 67.84 35.32 -24.92
CA LYS A 360 66.55 35.11 -23.89
C LYS A 360 64.93 35.71 -24.01
N GLU A 361 63.66 35.22 -23.44
CA GLU A 361 62.19 35.88 -23.00
C GLU A 361 60.71 35.14 -22.47
N THR A 362 59.47 35.73 -21.95
CA THR A 362 58.05 35.15 -21.32
C THR A 362 56.50 35.91 -21.12
N VAL A 363 55.22 35.36 -20.64
CA VAL A 363 53.69 36.00 -20.41
C VAL A 363 52.31 35.32 -19.60
N LYS A 364 50.97 35.87 -19.34
CA LYS A 364 49.61 35.34 -18.54
C LYS A 364 48.01 36.01 -18.33
N GLU A 365 46.78 35.37 -17.92
CA GLU A 365 45.30 35.73 -17.29
C GLU A 365 44.60 34.54 -16.41
N MET A 366 43.44 34.58 -15.64
CA MET A 366 43.08 33.55 -14.55
C MET A 366 41.59 33.20 -14.07
N TYR A 367 41.11 31.92 -14.25
CA TYR A 367 40.06 31.09 -13.52
C TYR A 367 38.62 31.65 -13.16
N ARG A 368 37.50 30.89 -13.02
CA ARG A 368 37.26 29.50 -12.56
C ARG A 368 35.85 28.92 -12.93
N ALA A 369 35.79 27.60 -13.21
CA ALA A 369 34.75 26.55 -13.00
C ALA A 369 33.20 26.79 -12.90
N SER A 370 32.50 25.71 -13.29
CA SER A 370 31.23 25.13 -12.78
C SER A 370 29.99 25.20 -13.70
N TRP A 371 29.49 24.01 -14.08
CA TRP A 371 28.16 23.77 -14.65
C TRP A 371 27.12 23.54 -13.55
N GLU A 372 25.83 23.72 -13.86
CA GLU A 372 24.73 22.80 -13.51
C GLU A 372 23.44 23.15 -14.31
N LEU A 373 22.54 22.17 -14.51
CA LEU A 373 21.31 22.26 -15.34
C LEU A 373 20.15 21.46 -14.69
N GLY A 374 18.94 22.03 -14.58
CA GLY A 374 17.75 21.37 -13.98
C GLY A 374 16.43 22.17 -14.16
N LEU A 375 15.25 21.55 -13.95
CA LEU A 375 13.92 22.03 -14.43
C LEU A 375 12.68 21.67 -13.55
N LEU A 376 11.63 22.52 -13.60
CA LEU A 376 10.16 22.29 -13.47
C LEU A 376 9.42 22.18 -12.09
N GLU A 377 8.06 22.20 -12.12
CA GLU A 377 7.11 22.76 -11.09
C GLU A 377 6.06 21.78 -10.38
N PRO A 378 4.71 22.00 -10.22
CA PRO A 378 3.93 22.00 -8.93
C PRO A 378 2.68 21.00 -8.92
N PRO A 379 1.47 21.15 -8.24
CA PRO A 379 0.88 22.06 -7.20
C PRO A 379 -0.01 21.35 -6.08
N ASN A 380 -1.22 21.88 -5.72
CA ASN A 380 -2.42 21.29 -5.01
C ASN A 380 -2.54 21.28 -3.44
N ARG A 381 -3.73 21.21 -2.73
CA ARG A 381 -5.18 21.64 -2.90
C ARG A 381 -6.06 21.36 -1.60
N GLU A 382 -7.33 21.87 -1.50
CA GLU A 382 -8.57 21.39 -0.71
C GLU A 382 -8.82 21.65 0.85
N GLU A 383 -10.03 21.66 1.55
CA GLU A 383 -11.51 22.06 1.38
C GLU A 383 -12.46 22.01 2.74
N PHE A 384 -13.82 22.33 2.75
CA PHE A 384 -15.04 22.76 3.70
C PHE A 384 -15.79 22.03 5.02
N LYS A 385 -16.96 22.53 5.75
CA LYS A 385 -18.02 21.92 6.88
C LYS A 385 -19.32 22.70 7.77
N SER A 386 -20.60 22.19 8.38
CA SER A 386 -21.78 22.66 9.56
C SER A 386 -23.44 22.11 9.97
N VAL A 387 -24.39 22.28 11.14
CA VAL A 387 -26.05 21.98 11.57
C VAL A 387 -27.02 22.12 13.08
N GLN A 388 -28.50 22.15 13.37
CA GLN A 388 -29.60 21.75 14.64
C GLN A 388 -31.14 22.41 15.30
N VAL A 389 -32.33 21.84 16.04
CA VAL A 389 -33.72 22.38 16.92
C VAL A 389 -35.10 21.58 17.74
N LEU A 390 -36.15 22.03 18.74
CA LEU A 390 -37.65 21.46 19.36
C LEU A 390 -38.76 21.98 20.69
N VAL A 391 -40.20 21.68 21.05
CA VAL A 391 -41.32 22.01 22.34
C VAL A 391 -43.01 21.54 22.69
N ASP A 392 -43.88 21.62 23.92
CA ASP A 392 -45.55 21.77 24.37
C ASP A 392 -46.55 21.46 25.84
N LYS A 393 -48.04 21.47 26.13
CA LYS A 393 -49.09 21.57 27.49
C LYS A 393 -50.82 21.23 27.82
N LEU A 394 -51.68 21.26 29.06
CA LEU A 394 -53.34 21.13 29.50
C LEU A 394 -54.15 21.26 31.08
N GLU A 395 -55.45 21.13 31.83
CA GLU A 395 -57.11 20.85 32.04
C GLU A 395 -58.16 21.01 33.49
N GLY A 396 -59.63 20.83 33.80
CA GLY A 396 -60.69 21.04 35.13
C GLY A 396 -62.33 20.49 35.62
N ARG A 397 -63.26 20.83 36.75
CA ARG A 397 -64.74 20.25 37.40
C ARG A 397 -65.93 20.86 38.59
N SER A 398 -67.27 20.39 39.07
CA SER A 398 -68.49 20.89 40.17
C SER A 398 -69.84 20.07 41.03
N VAL A 399 -71.02 20.55 41.82
CA VAL A 399 -72.45 19.92 42.58
C VAL A 399 -73.65 20.56 43.75
N LEU A 400 -74.91 20.02 44.37
CA LEU A 400 -76.18 20.60 45.37
C LEU A 400 -77.63 19.84 46.15
N SER A 401 -78.64 20.27 47.17
CA SER A 401 -80.19 19.78 47.75
C SER A 401 -81.13 19.93 49.26
N GLN A 402 -82.59 19.82 49.60
CA GLN A 402 -83.57 19.54 50.98
C GLN A 402 -85.22 20.02 51.52
N VAL A 403 -86.20 19.48 52.55
CA VAL A 403 -87.79 19.79 53.12
C VAL A 403 -88.73 19.28 54.55
N GLU A 404 -90.10 19.58 55.07
CA GLU A 404 -91.07 19.14 56.42
C GLU A 404 -92.76 19.44 56.91
N SER A 405 -93.60 18.98 58.06
CA SER A 405 -95.20 19.18 58.61
C SER A 405 -96.16 18.68 60.04
N LEU A 406 -97.58 18.24 60.24
CA LEU A 406 -98.85 18.40 61.37
C LEU A 406 -100.06 17.33 62.13
N TYR A 407 -101.38 17.59 62.81
CA TYR A 407 -102.50 16.69 63.73
C TYR A 407 -104.13 16.99 64.35
N LEU A 408 -105.08 16.15 65.16
CA LEU A 408 -106.47 16.26 66.17
C LEU A 408 -108.11 15.49 66.44
N ASP A 409 -108.63 14.13 66.71
CA ASP A 409 -109.82 13.02 66.50
C ASP A 409 -110.72 12.68 65.23
N VAL A 410 -111.85 13.35 64.90
CA VAL A 410 -112.28 13.46 63.45
C VAL A 410 -111.54 14.63 62.80
N SER A 411 -110.82 15.43 63.60
CA SER A 411 -109.76 16.32 63.12
C SER A 411 -108.34 15.88 63.50
N GLN A 412 -108.17 14.67 64.05
CA GLN A 412 -106.91 13.91 64.23
C GLN A 412 -107.14 12.98 63.12
N LEU A 413 -108.31 12.41 62.85
CA LEU A 413 -108.52 11.85 61.55
C LEU A 413 -108.40 12.88 60.42
N LYS A 414 -109.00 14.09 60.44
CA LYS A 414 -108.73 15.10 59.37
C LYS A 414 -107.31 15.67 59.42
N GLY A 415 -106.70 15.85 60.60
CA GLY A 415 -105.35 16.37 60.78
C GLY A 415 -104.23 15.33 60.60
N TRP A 416 -104.53 14.06 60.79
CA TRP A 416 -103.74 12.86 60.50
C TRP A 416 -103.98 12.44 59.07
N VAL A 417 -105.15 12.64 58.47
CA VAL A 417 -105.31 12.59 57.00
C VAL A 417 -104.55 13.75 56.37
N SER A 418 -104.53 14.94 56.99
CA SER A 418 -103.65 16.04 56.55
C SER A 418 -102.18 15.66 56.70
N SER A 419 -101.77 15.09 57.84
CA SER A 419 -100.38 14.65 58.09
C SER A 419 -99.98 13.40 57.29
N LEU A 420 -100.92 12.51 56.99
CA LEU A 420 -100.73 11.33 56.13
C LEU A 420 -100.68 11.77 54.67
N ASN A 421 -101.47 12.77 54.27
CA ASN A 421 -101.39 13.33 52.92
C ASN A 421 -100.11 14.16 52.75
N GLU A 422 -99.69 14.92 53.76
CA GLU A 422 -98.39 15.59 53.83
C GLU A 422 -97.22 14.58 53.81
N LYS A 423 -97.25 13.53 54.64
CA LYS A 423 -96.26 12.45 54.58
C LYS A 423 -96.31 11.70 53.25
N ARG A 424 -97.48 11.52 52.64
CA ARG A 424 -97.65 10.91 51.30
C ARG A 424 -97.06 11.82 50.22
N GLU A 425 -97.30 13.12 50.26
CA GLU A 425 -96.69 14.13 49.39
C GLU A 425 -95.17 14.11 49.57
N LYS A 426 -94.68 14.09 50.82
CA LYS A 426 -93.26 13.97 51.15
C LYS A 426 -92.67 12.62 50.76
N LEU A 427 -93.43 11.53 50.82
CA LEU A 427 -93.00 10.21 50.35
C LEU A 427 -92.92 10.18 48.82
N GLN A 428 -93.90 10.78 48.12
CA GLN A 428 -93.90 10.96 46.67
C GLN A 428 -92.76 11.88 46.22
N GLU A 429 -92.45 12.96 46.95
CA GLU A 429 -91.30 13.83 46.69
C GLU A 429 -89.97 13.07 46.86
N ASN A 430 -89.83 12.27 47.93
CA ASN A 430 -88.67 11.39 48.12
C ASN A 430 -88.57 10.32 47.01
N LEU A 431 -89.69 9.76 46.55
CA LEU A 431 -89.73 8.76 45.47
C LEU A 431 -89.37 9.38 44.11
N LEU A 432 -89.85 10.59 43.84
CA LEU A 432 -89.56 11.36 42.64
C LEU A 432 -88.09 11.84 42.61
N GLY A 433 -87.56 12.29 43.76
CA GLY A 433 -86.15 12.62 43.94
C GLY A 433 -85.24 11.39 43.79
N LEU A 434 -85.65 10.22 44.29
CA LEU A 434 -84.94 8.95 44.09
C LEU A 434 -84.94 8.54 42.60
N SER A 435 -86.08 8.66 41.91
CA SER A 435 -86.21 8.40 40.47
C SER A 435 -85.29 9.30 39.65
N GLN A 436 -85.25 10.60 39.94
CA GLN A 436 -84.34 11.55 39.29
C GLN A 436 -82.87 11.25 39.59
N ALA A 437 -82.53 10.82 40.81
CA ALA A 437 -81.17 10.41 41.16
C ALA A 437 -80.74 9.16 40.38
N VAL A 438 -81.62 8.16 40.24
CA VAL A 438 -81.37 6.95 39.42
C VAL A 438 -81.15 7.33 37.96
N GLN A 439 -82.03 8.13 37.35
CA GLN A 439 -81.86 8.58 35.96
C GLN A 439 -80.53 9.34 35.76
N ALA A 440 -80.15 10.24 36.68
CA ALA A 440 -78.88 10.96 36.61
C ALA A 440 -77.64 10.04 36.76
N ILE A 441 -77.78 8.91 37.46
CA ILE A 441 -76.76 7.86 37.54
C ILE A 441 -76.67 7.08 36.22
N GLU A 442 -77.80 6.75 35.58
CA GLU A 442 -77.85 6.07 34.29
C GLU A 442 -77.26 6.92 33.15
N GLU A 443 -77.63 8.21 33.08
CA GLU A 443 -77.08 9.18 32.12
C GLU A 443 -75.56 9.35 32.29
N ARG A 444 -75.07 9.42 33.54
CA ARG A 444 -73.62 9.43 33.81
C ARG A 444 -72.94 8.11 33.45
N THR A 445 -73.55 6.98 33.79
CA THR A 445 -72.96 5.65 33.57
C THR A 445 -72.84 5.36 32.06
N THR A 446 -73.86 5.71 31.28
CA THR A 446 -73.82 5.60 29.80
C THR A 446 -72.79 6.55 29.19
N ALA A 447 -72.73 7.82 29.63
CA ALA A 447 -71.72 8.77 29.17
C ALA A 447 -70.28 8.30 29.45
N ILE A 448 -70.00 7.81 30.66
CA ILE A 448 -68.68 7.28 31.04
C ILE A 448 -68.37 5.99 30.26
N THR A 449 -69.34 5.09 30.08
CA THR A 449 -69.16 3.86 29.29
C THR A 449 -68.77 4.18 27.83
N ASN A 450 -69.38 5.22 27.25
CA ASN A 450 -69.04 5.68 25.90
C ASN A 450 -67.63 6.29 25.81
N ASP A 451 -67.22 7.11 26.78
CA ASP A 451 -65.86 7.67 26.87
C ASP A 451 -64.79 6.58 27.09
N VAL A 452 -65.04 5.63 27.99
CA VAL A 452 -64.18 4.45 28.22
C VAL A 452 -64.04 3.63 26.95
N SER A 453 -65.15 3.34 26.25
CA SER A 453 -65.15 2.61 24.98
C SER A 453 -64.33 3.34 23.90
N ALA A 454 -64.54 4.65 23.74
CA ALA A 454 -63.79 5.47 22.79
C ALA A 454 -62.28 5.53 23.12
N LYS A 455 -61.91 5.65 24.41
CA LYS A 455 -60.51 5.64 24.85
C LYS A 455 -59.85 4.27 24.62
N VAL A 456 -60.54 3.17 24.90
CA VAL A 456 -60.07 1.80 24.61
C VAL A 456 -59.90 1.57 23.11
N ALA A 457 -60.82 2.07 22.27
CA ALA A 457 -60.69 1.98 20.82
C ALA A 457 -59.44 2.73 20.29
N LEU A 458 -59.10 3.89 20.88
CA LEU A 458 -57.87 4.61 20.55
C LEU A 458 -56.62 3.84 21.01
N VAL A 459 -56.59 3.32 22.25
CA VAL A 459 -55.49 2.47 22.74
C VAL A 459 -55.28 1.26 21.81
N ARG A 460 -56.36 0.56 21.44
CA ARG A 460 -56.33 -0.59 20.53
C ARG A 460 -55.82 -0.22 19.13
N THR A 461 -56.08 1.01 18.67
CA THR A 461 -55.57 1.52 17.39
C THR A 461 -54.07 1.79 17.47
N ASP A 462 -53.61 2.46 18.52
CA ASP A 462 -52.19 2.78 18.70
C ASP A 462 -51.36 1.48 18.95
N VAL A 463 -51.90 0.49 19.67
CA VAL A 463 -51.33 -0.87 19.79
C VAL A 463 -51.29 -1.60 18.45
N ARG A 464 -52.35 -1.54 17.63
CA ARG A 464 -52.34 -2.15 16.29
C ARG A 464 -51.28 -1.55 15.37
N ARG A 465 -50.98 -0.26 15.52
CA ARG A 465 -49.89 0.41 14.78
C ARG A 465 -48.51 -0.05 15.26
N MET A 466 -48.30 -0.26 16.56
CA MET A 466 -47.05 -0.85 17.07
C MET A 466 -46.81 -2.25 16.49
N GLY A 467 -47.84 -3.06 16.30
CA GLY A 467 -47.75 -4.34 15.56
C GLY A 467 -47.52 -4.20 14.05
N GLY A 468 -47.57 -2.98 13.49
CA GLY A 468 -47.06 -2.67 12.15
C GLY A 468 -45.55 -2.44 12.19
N LEU A 469 -45.07 -1.65 13.17
CA LEU A 469 -43.64 -1.40 13.39
C LEU A 469 -42.86 -2.70 13.66
N GLU A 470 -43.48 -3.71 14.24
CA GLU A 470 -42.93 -5.07 14.39
C GLU A 470 -42.49 -5.65 13.01
N SER A 471 -43.35 -5.55 11.99
CA SER A 471 -43.01 -5.99 10.62
C SER A 471 -41.99 -5.08 9.91
N GLU A 472 -41.91 -3.80 10.28
CA GLU A 472 -40.85 -2.88 9.81
C GLU A 472 -39.49 -3.25 10.43
N VAL A 473 -39.46 -3.69 11.69
CA VAL A 473 -38.26 -4.22 12.36
C VAL A 473 -37.83 -5.57 11.77
N GLU A 474 -38.77 -6.48 11.45
CA GLU A 474 -38.44 -7.73 10.73
C GLU A 474 -37.84 -7.44 9.34
N ALA A 475 -38.41 -6.50 8.59
CA ALA A 475 -37.89 -6.07 7.30
C ALA A 475 -36.51 -5.42 7.41
N LEU A 476 -36.27 -4.63 8.46
CA LEU A 476 -34.96 -4.05 8.79
C LEU A 476 -33.91 -5.14 9.04
N LEU A 477 -34.20 -6.12 9.90
CA LEU A 477 -33.29 -7.23 10.21
C LEU A 477 -32.95 -8.05 8.96
N ALA A 478 -33.94 -8.31 8.08
CA ALA A 478 -33.70 -8.96 6.79
C ALA A 478 -32.85 -8.10 5.84
N SER A 479 -32.97 -6.77 5.91
CA SER A 479 -32.14 -5.83 5.12
C SER A 479 -30.71 -5.71 5.65
N GLU A 480 -30.52 -5.88 6.97
CA GLU A 480 -29.24 -5.90 7.67
C GLU A 480 -28.46 -7.17 7.33
N GLN A 481 -29.05 -8.36 7.48
CA GLN A 481 -28.42 -9.63 7.08
C GLN A 481 -28.01 -9.63 5.59
N LYS A 482 -28.84 -9.05 4.72
CA LYS A 482 -28.54 -8.89 3.29
C LYS A 482 -27.43 -7.87 3.03
N LEU A 483 -27.23 -6.90 3.92
CA LEU A 483 -26.10 -5.97 3.88
C LEU A 483 -24.82 -6.66 4.39
N GLU A 484 -24.86 -7.41 5.49
CA GLU A 484 -23.73 -8.22 5.98
C GLU A 484 -23.23 -9.21 4.92
N GLU A 485 -24.14 -9.92 4.26
CA GLU A 485 -23.76 -10.84 3.18
C GLU A 485 -23.08 -10.09 2.02
N LYS A 486 -23.59 -8.91 1.65
CA LYS A 486 -22.96 -8.04 0.66
C LYS A 486 -21.59 -7.53 1.10
N VAL A 487 -21.40 -7.15 2.37
CA VAL A 487 -20.09 -6.75 2.90
C VAL A 487 -19.10 -7.90 2.74
N ALA A 488 -19.45 -9.09 3.21
CA ALA A 488 -18.56 -10.25 3.10
C ALA A 488 -18.32 -10.67 1.63
N GLN A 489 -19.28 -10.47 0.71
CA GLN A 489 -19.10 -10.68 -0.73
C GLN A 489 -18.15 -9.64 -1.35
N THR A 490 -18.31 -8.33 -1.07
CA THR A 490 -17.44 -7.29 -1.61
C THR A 490 -16.04 -7.39 -1.03
N GLU A 491 -15.88 -7.67 0.26
CA GLU A 491 -14.57 -7.94 0.89
C GLU A 491 -13.81 -9.05 0.15
N ARG A 492 -14.45 -10.19 -0.09
CA ARG A 492 -13.88 -11.30 -0.87
C ARG A 492 -13.53 -10.87 -2.30
N ALA A 493 -14.36 -10.05 -2.95
CA ALA A 493 -14.09 -9.54 -4.30
C ALA A 493 -12.93 -8.52 -4.34
N MET A 494 -12.81 -7.65 -3.32
CA MET A 494 -11.74 -6.65 -3.20
C MET A 494 -10.40 -7.30 -2.86
N VAL A 495 -10.37 -8.20 -1.86
CA VAL A 495 -9.17 -8.98 -1.52
C VAL A 495 -8.69 -9.77 -2.74
N LYS A 496 -9.62 -10.37 -3.51
CA LYS A 496 -9.26 -11.00 -4.79
C LYS A 496 -8.68 -9.99 -5.79
N ARG A 497 -9.35 -8.88 -6.11
CA ARG A 497 -8.85 -7.87 -7.06
C ARG A 497 -7.46 -7.35 -6.69
N ILE A 498 -7.23 -7.09 -5.40
CA ILE A 498 -5.92 -6.65 -4.89
C ILE A 498 -4.88 -7.76 -5.03
N GLY A 499 -5.23 -9.01 -4.72
CA GLY A 499 -4.37 -10.18 -4.92
C GLY A 499 -4.02 -10.44 -6.39
N ASP A 500 -4.99 -10.33 -7.30
CA ASP A 500 -4.80 -10.50 -8.74
C ASP A 500 -3.83 -9.44 -9.29
N VAL A 501 -3.97 -8.16 -8.90
CA VAL A 501 -3.05 -7.07 -9.29
C VAL A 501 -1.65 -7.27 -8.70
N LEU A 502 -1.54 -7.64 -7.42
CA LEU A 502 -0.25 -7.90 -6.77
C LEU A 502 0.49 -9.10 -7.37
N ALA A 503 -0.23 -10.18 -7.72
CA ALA A 503 0.35 -11.33 -8.41
C ALA A 503 0.87 -10.95 -9.80
N SER A 504 0.06 -10.23 -10.58
CA SER A 504 0.44 -9.67 -11.88
C SER A 504 1.70 -8.79 -11.77
N SER A 505 1.78 -7.95 -10.73
CA SER A 505 2.97 -7.13 -10.46
C SER A 505 4.21 -7.97 -10.14
N ILE A 506 4.09 -8.99 -9.29
CA ILE A 506 5.20 -9.90 -8.95
C ILE A 506 5.71 -10.63 -10.21
N ASP A 507 4.83 -11.07 -11.10
CA ASP A 507 5.21 -11.70 -12.37
C ASP A 507 5.89 -10.70 -13.32
N ARG A 508 5.39 -9.46 -13.42
CA ARG A 508 6.04 -8.37 -14.19
C ARG A 508 7.43 -8.05 -13.65
N VAL A 509 7.59 -7.94 -12.32
CA VAL A 509 8.86 -7.59 -11.64
C VAL A 509 9.88 -8.73 -11.69
N THR A 510 9.46 -9.98 -11.49
CA THR A 510 10.36 -11.14 -11.60
C THR A 510 10.88 -11.31 -13.03
N LEU A 511 10.05 -11.03 -14.05
CA LEU A 511 10.50 -11.01 -15.45
C LEU A 511 11.57 -9.94 -15.69
N LEU A 512 11.36 -8.69 -15.27
CA LEU A 512 12.35 -7.62 -15.40
C LEU A 512 13.65 -7.94 -14.64
N LYS A 513 13.54 -8.49 -13.42
CA LYS A 513 14.69 -8.97 -12.65
C LYS A 513 15.47 -10.03 -13.43
N SER A 514 14.81 -11.04 -14.00
CA SER A 514 15.48 -12.10 -14.76
C SER A 514 16.25 -11.59 -15.99
N SER A 515 15.78 -10.49 -16.61
CA SER A 515 16.47 -9.84 -17.73
C SER A 515 17.63 -8.95 -17.25
N THR A 516 17.45 -8.28 -16.11
CA THR A 516 18.49 -7.48 -15.45
C THR A 516 19.65 -8.36 -14.97
N ASP A 517 19.36 -9.52 -14.37
CA ASP A 517 20.35 -10.49 -13.91
C ASP A 517 21.16 -11.05 -15.10
N LYS A 518 20.51 -11.37 -16.23
CA LYS A 518 21.20 -11.77 -17.49
C LYS A 518 22.12 -10.68 -18.04
N ASN A 519 21.68 -9.43 -18.04
CA ASN A 519 22.49 -8.30 -18.49
C ASN A 519 23.67 -8.03 -17.54
N SER A 520 23.49 -8.21 -16.24
CA SER A 520 24.57 -8.16 -15.24
C SER A 520 25.61 -9.25 -15.50
N GLN A 521 25.17 -10.51 -15.69
CA GLN A 521 26.06 -11.64 -16.01
C GLN A 521 26.86 -11.41 -17.31
N ARG A 522 26.20 -10.91 -18.37
CA ARG A 522 26.87 -10.52 -19.62
C ARG A 522 27.92 -9.41 -19.39
N LEU A 523 27.59 -8.36 -18.63
CA LEU A 523 28.54 -7.29 -18.28
C LEU A 523 29.73 -7.79 -17.46
N GLU A 524 29.53 -8.72 -16.52
CA GLU A 524 30.66 -9.34 -15.82
C GLU A 524 31.53 -10.19 -16.75
N GLN A 525 30.93 -10.96 -17.66
CA GLN A 525 31.68 -11.74 -18.65
C GLN A 525 32.55 -10.83 -19.53
N LEU A 526 31.97 -9.75 -20.05
CA LEU A 526 32.70 -8.73 -20.82
C LEU A 526 33.83 -8.09 -20.02
N ARG A 527 33.62 -7.76 -18.74
CA ARG A 527 34.68 -7.25 -17.86
C ARG A 527 35.83 -8.25 -17.70
N ARG A 528 35.53 -9.54 -17.52
CA ARG A 528 36.54 -10.62 -17.42
C ARG A 528 37.33 -10.75 -18.74
N GLN A 529 36.64 -10.78 -19.88
CA GLN A 529 37.25 -10.89 -21.21
C GLN A 529 38.09 -9.65 -21.57
N LEU A 530 37.64 -8.44 -21.22
CA LEU A 530 38.39 -7.19 -21.43
C LEU A 530 39.66 -7.12 -20.55
N ALA A 531 39.60 -7.64 -19.32
CA ALA A 531 40.78 -7.77 -18.46
C ALA A 531 41.79 -8.81 -19.00
N GLN A 532 41.31 -9.91 -19.60
CA GLN A 532 42.19 -10.87 -20.30
C GLN A 532 42.83 -10.25 -21.55
N LEU A 533 42.05 -9.52 -22.35
CA LEU A 533 42.54 -8.86 -23.56
C LEU A 533 43.56 -7.76 -23.25
N SER A 534 43.35 -6.94 -22.23
CA SER A 534 44.33 -5.92 -21.82
C SER A 534 45.61 -6.53 -21.22
N ALA A 535 45.51 -7.68 -20.55
CA ALA A 535 46.70 -8.45 -20.15
C ALA A 535 47.47 -9.00 -21.38
N ALA A 536 46.76 -9.49 -22.39
CA ALA A 536 47.38 -9.94 -23.65
C ALA A 536 48.05 -8.77 -24.41
N ASP A 537 47.37 -7.64 -24.57
CA ASP A 537 47.87 -6.43 -25.22
C ASP A 537 49.11 -5.86 -24.51
N THR A 538 49.15 -5.84 -23.17
CA THR A 538 50.37 -5.42 -22.46
C THR A 538 51.56 -6.37 -22.69
N VAL A 539 51.33 -7.68 -22.84
CA VAL A 539 52.38 -8.65 -23.22
C VAL A 539 52.81 -8.46 -24.68
N LEU A 540 51.86 -8.21 -25.59
CA LEU A 540 52.10 -7.89 -27.00
C LEU A 540 52.96 -6.62 -27.15
N ALA A 541 52.57 -5.54 -26.47
CA ALA A 541 53.28 -4.25 -26.49
C ALA A 541 54.72 -4.36 -25.96
N ASN A 542 54.93 -5.10 -24.86
CA ASN A 542 56.28 -5.39 -24.35
C ASN A 542 57.12 -6.17 -25.38
N ARG A 543 56.55 -7.18 -26.06
CA ARG A 543 57.23 -7.91 -27.13
C ARG A 543 57.60 -6.98 -28.30
N PHE A 544 56.68 -6.13 -28.76
CA PHE A 544 56.97 -5.12 -29.79
C PHE A 544 58.12 -4.20 -29.36
N GLN A 545 58.10 -3.64 -28.14
CA GLN A 545 59.17 -2.77 -27.65
C GLN A 545 60.54 -3.45 -27.63
N THR A 546 60.62 -4.73 -27.23
CA THR A 546 61.90 -5.48 -27.30
C THR A 546 62.39 -5.65 -28.73
N LEU A 547 61.50 -5.95 -29.68
CA LEU A 547 61.81 -6.12 -31.09
C LEU A 547 62.19 -4.80 -31.77
N GLU A 548 61.55 -3.68 -31.41
CA GLU A 548 61.96 -2.34 -31.85
C GLU A 548 63.34 -1.96 -31.32
N SER A 549 63.66 -2.28 -30.06
CA SER A 549 65.02 -2.08 -29.50
C SER A 549 66.09 -2.93 -30.23
N GLY A 550 65.70 -4.09 -30.76
CA GLY A 550 66.52 -4.94 -31.60
C GLY A 550 66.71 -4.32 -32.99
N ARG A 551 65.60 -3.96 -33.65
CA ARG A 551 65.57 -3.27 -34.95
C ARG A 551 66.39 -1.98 -34.95
N ALA A 552 66.29 -1.16 -33.90
CA ALA A 552 67.05 0.08 -33.77
C ALA A 552 68.56 -0.16 -33.64
N ARG A 553 68.99 -1.24 -32.98
CA ARG A 553 70.42 -1.64 -32.95
C ARG A 553 70.88 -2.20 -34.29
N LEU A 554 70.10 -3.10 -34.89
CA LEU A 554 70.36 -3.65 -36.22
C LEU A 554 70.51 -2.54 -37.28
N LEU A 555 69.59 -1.56 -37.31
CA LEU A 555 69.66 -0.42 -38.21
C LEU A 555 70.94 0.40 -37.99
N LYS A 556 71.30 0.74 -36.75
CA LYS A 556 72.53 1.49 -36.43
C LYS A 556 73.80 0.75 -36.91
N THR A 557 73.87 -0.56 -36.71
CA THR A 557 75.04 -1.35 -37.14
C THR A 557 75.06 -1.53 -38.67
N VAL A 558 73.91 -1.67 -39.33
CA VAL A 558 73.82 -1.72 -40.80
C VAL A 558 74.21 -0.37 -41.43
N THR A 559 73.77 0.77 -40.89
CA THR A 559 74.22 2.09 -41.38
C THR A 559 75.72 2.26 -41.16
N PHE A 560 76.25 1.90 -39.99
CA PHE A 560 77.69 2.02 -39.71
C PHE A 560 78.54 1.10 -40.60
N ALA A 561 78.07 -0.11 -40.90
CA ALA A 561 78.71 -1.01 -41.85
C ALA A 561 78.67 -0.46 -43.30
N SER A 562 77.58 0.24 -43.67
CA SER A 562 77.49 0.96 -44.94
C SER A 562 78.49 2.12 -45.01
N ASP A 563 78.65 2.89 -43.94
CA ASP A 563 79.61 4.00 -43.83
C ASP A 563 81.07 3.52 -43.76
N LEU A 564 81.30 2.29 -43.30
CA LEU A 564 82.60 1.62 -43.39
C LEU A 564 82.93 1.10 -44.79
N LYS A 565 81.93 0.74 -45.62
CA LYS A 565 82.15 0.19 -46.96
C LYS A 565 83.11 1.04 -47.84
N PRO A 566 82.95 2.37 -47.99
CA PRO A 566 83.92 3.18 -48.72
C PRO A 566 85.28 3.24 -48.01
N LYS A 567 85.31 3.30 -46.68
CA LYS A 567 86.58 3.31 -45.91
C LYS A 567 87.39 2.03 -46.13
N VAL A 568 86.74 0.86 -46.13
CA VAL A 568 87.37 -0.43 -46.45
C VAL A 568 87.87 -0.48 -47.89
N SER A 569 87.17 0.16 -48.83
CA SER A 569 87.65 0.30 -50.22
C SER A 569 88.93 1.15 -50.28
N ASN A 570 88.95 2.29 -49.58
CA ASN A 570 90.14 3.15 -49.50
C ASN A 570 91.31 2.41 -48.82
N ILE A 571 91.10 1.82 -47.64
CA ILE A 571 92.10 1.01 -46.91
C ILE A 571 92.74 -0.06 -47.82
N LYS A 572 91.93 -0.73 -48.66
CA LYS A 572 92.44 -1.72 -49.62
C LYS A 572 93.29 -1.10 -50.73
N GLN A 573 92.95 0.11 -51.17
CA GLN A 573 93.75 0.90 -52.12
C GLN A 573 95.03 1.43 -51.47
N ASP A 574 94.96 1.92 -50.23
CA ASP A 574 96.09 2.42 -49.45
C ASP A 574 97.12 1.30 -49.20
N PHE A 575 96.66 0.10 -48.82
CA PHE A 575 97.50 -1.11 -48.75
C PHE A 575 98.19 -1.43 -50.10
N ALA A 576 97.47 -1.29 -51.21
CA ALA A 576 98.00 -1.56 -52.55
C ALA A 576 98.95 -0.46 -53.07
N LEU A 577 98.99 0.71 -52.42
CA LEU A 577 99.98 1.77 -52.65
C LEU A 577 101.19 1.63 -51.72
N LEU A 578 101.00 1.10 -50.51
CA LEU A 578 102.08 0.83 -49.56
C LEU A 578 102.99 -0.32 -49.97
N ASP A 579 102.46 -1.38 -50.59
CA ASP A 579 103.25 -2.52 -51.07
C ASP A 579 104.38 -2.10 -52.05
N PRO A 580 104.13 -1.34 -53.14
CA PRO A 580 105.19 -0.83 -54.00
C PRO A 580 106.07 0.24 -53.33
N GLN A 581 105.57 1.03 -52.37
CA GLN A 581 106.40 1.97 -51.59
C GLN A 581 107.41 1.24 -50.71
N ILE A 582 106.99 0.18 -50.01
CA ILE A 582 107.88 -0.67 -49.20
C ILE A 582 108.86 -1.41 -50.10
N ALA A 583 108.45 -1.85 -51.29
CA ALA A 583 109.35 -2.47 -52.27
C ALA A 583 110.42 -1.49 -52.79
N ASP A 584 110.05 -0.26 -53.20
CA ASP A 584 111.02 0.77 -53.61
C ASP A 584 111.95 1.16 -52.47
N LEU A 585 111.41 1.38 -51.26
CA LEU A 585 112.20 1.68 -50.07
C LEU A 585 113.19 0.55 -49.73
N THR A 586 112.78 -0.71 -49.87
CA THR A 586 113.65 -1.87 -49.66
C THR A 586 114.75 -1.96 -50.73
N LEU A 587 114.42 -1.65 -52.00
CA LEU A 587 115.41 -1.59 -53.08
C LEU A 587 116.38 -0.40 -52.92
N ARG A 588 115.90 0.74 -52.43
CA ARG A 588 116.71 1.92 -52.08
C ARG A 588 117.68 1.62 -50.95
N ILE A 589 117.19 1.07 -49.83
CA ILE A 589 118.02 0.62 -48.71
C ILE A 589 119.05 -0.42 -49.19
N GLY A 590 118.64 -1.36 -50.05
CA GLY A 590 119.54 -2.35 -50.65
C GLY A 590 120.66 -1.74 -51.50
N ARG A 591 120.32 -0.78 -52.39
CA ARG A 591 121.31 -0.05 -53.20
C ARG A 591 122.21 0.83 -52.34
N LEU A 592 121.64 1.58 -51.41
CA LEU A 592 122.39 2.43 -50.47
C LEU A 592 123.36 1.59 -49.62
N ALA A 593 123.00 0.37 -49.24
CA ALA A 593 123.89 -0.57 -48.58
C ALA A 593 124.98 -1.13 -49.52
N GLU A 594 124.66 -1.46 -50.78
CA GLU A 594 125.66 -1.88 -51.79
C GLU A 594 126.66 -0.75 -52.10
N ASP A 595 126.16 0.47 -52.30
CA ASP A 595 126.97 1.67 -52.52
C ASP A 595 127.80 2.00 -51.28
N MET A 596 127.26 1.86 -50.06
CA MET A 596 128.02 2.05 -48.83
C MET A 596 129.12 0.99 -48.65
N MET A 597 128.87 -0.28 -49.02
CA MET A 597 129.91 -1.31 -49.04
C MET A 597 130.99 -1.03 -50.09
N ARG A 598 130.62 -0.58 -51.30
CA ARG A 598 131.60 -0.09 -52.29
C ARG A 598 132.41 1.10 -51.75
N ARG A 599 131.77 2.04 -51.05
CA ARG A 599 132.46 3.16 -50.41
C ARG A 599 133.41 2.72 -49.31
N GLU A 600 133.06 1.68 -48.54
CA GLU A 600 133.95 1.11 -47.54
C GLU A 600 135.16 0.42 -48.20
N GLU A 601 134.96 -0.27 -49.33
CA GLU A 601 136.04 -0.84 -50.16
C GLU A 601 136.93 0.26 -50.81
N ASP A 602 136.33 1.32 -51.35
CA ASP A 602 137.04 2.51 -51.86
C ASP A 602 137.84 3.21 -50.74
N ILE A 603 137.29 3.30 -49.52
CA ILE A 603 137.97 3.86 -48.35
C ILE A 603 139.14 2.99 -47.92
N VAL A 604 139.03 1.66 -48.01
CA VAL A 604 140.17 0.74 -47.80
C VAL A 604 141.23 0.95 -48.87
N GLN A 605 140.86 1.07 -50.15
CA GLN A 605 141.81 1.37 -51.25
C GLN A 605 142.47 2.75 -51.10
N LEU A 606 141.73 3.77 -50.65
CA LEU A 606 142.28 5.10 -50.30
C LEU A 606 143.23 5.01 -49.11
N ARG A 607 142.94 4.18 -48.12
CA ARG A 607 143.81 3.94 -46.96
C ARG A 607 145.11 3.25 -47.36
N ASP A 608 145.04 2.27 -48.26
CA ASP A 608 146.20 1.56 -48.80
C ASP A 608 147.03 2.44 -49.74
N THR A 609 146.40 3.27 -50.58
CA THR A 609 147.14 4.25 -51.42
C THR A 609 147.76 5.37 -50.59
N LEU A 610 147.14 5.80 -49.49
CA LEU A 610 147.73 6.75 -48.54
C LEU A 610 148.86 6.10 -47.73
N ALA A 611 148.76 4.81 -47.39
CA ALA A 611 149.87 4.03 -46.85
C ALA A 611 151.03 3.90 -47.85
N ASN A 612 150.74 3.64 -49.13
CA ASN A 612 151.74 3.61 -50.20
C ASN A 612 152.39 4.98 -50.44
N LEU A 613 151.64 6.08 -50.39
CA LEU A 613 152.21 7.44 -50.43
C LEU A 613 153.08 7.74 -49.19
N THR A 614 152.72 7.18 -48.03
CA THR A 614 153.54 7.25 -46.82
C THR A 614 154.84 6.43 -46.96
N ALA A 615 154.79 5.27 -47.62
CA ALA A 615 155.97 4.48 -47.96
C ALA A 615 156.87 5.19 -48.98
N VAL A 616 156.30 5.74 -50.07
CA VAL A 616 157.03 6.54 -51.06
C VAL A 616 157.66 7.80 -50.44
N LYS A 617 156.99 8.44 -49.48
CA LYS A 617 157.57 9.53 -48.67
C LYS A 617 158.78 9.05 -47.85
N GLY A 618 158.71 7.85 -47.27
CA GLY A 618 159.84 7.21 -46.59
C GLY A 618 161.01 6.85 -47.54
N ASP A 619 160.73 6.38 -48.75
CA ASP A 619 161.76 6.06 -49.74
C ASP A 619 162.37 7.32 -50.39
N LEU A 620 161.60 8.41 -50.55
CA LEU A 620 162.15 9.73 -50.86
C LEU A 620 163.12 10.22 -49.78
N GLN A 621 162.82 9.99 -48.50
CA GLN A 621 163.77 10.27 -47.41
C GLN A 621 165.02 9.39 -47.46
N LYS A 622 164.91 8.11 -47.86
CA LYS A 622 166.10 7.26 -48.11
C LYS A 622 166.94 7.75 -49.29
N ILE A 623 166.32 8.14 -50.40
CA ILE A 623 167.03 8.70 -51.56
C ILE A 623 167.74 10.00 -51.19
N GLN A 624 167.10 10.85 -50.38
CA GLN A 624 167.72 12.06 -49.82
C GLN A 624 168.93 11.74 -48.90
N GLN A 625 168.93 10.59 -48.20
CA GLN A 625 170.07 10.10 -47.44
C GLN A 625 171.15 9.38 -48.28
N GLN A 626 170.83 8.90 -49.49
CA GLN A 626 171.78 8.20 -50.36
C GLN A 626 172.54 9.13 -51.32
N LEU A 627 172.01 10.31 -51.62
CA LEU A 627 172.63 11.27 -52.56
C LEU A 627 173.89 11.98 -52.00
N THR A 628 174.43 11.56 -50.84
CA THR A 628 175.47 12.30 -50.10
C THR A 628 176.87 11.66 -50.08
N GLN A 629 177.09 10.44 -50.61
CA GLN A 629 178.41 9.77 -50.51
C GLN A 629 178.81 8.91 -51.74
N VAL A 630 179.60 9.48 -52.66
CA VAL A 630 180.56 8.77 -53.55
C VAL A 630 181.80 9.68 -53.77
N PRO A 631 183.05 9.21 -53.60
CA PRO A 631 184.27 10.04 -53.61
C PRO A 631 185.01 10.09 -54.96
N ASN A 632 186.09 10.87 -55.07
CA ASN A 632 186.87 11.01 -56.32
C ASN A 632 188.35 11.47 -56.12
N ILE A 633 189.28 10.91 -56.90
CA ILE A 633 190.69 11.31 -57.17
C ILE A 633 191.72 11.25 -56.00
N SER A 634 192.91 10.70 -56.32
CA SER A 634 194.17 10.65 -55.53
C SER A 634 194.24 9.65 -54.36
N ASP A 635 194.42 8.37 -54.70
CA ASP A 635 194.49 7.22 -53.78
C ASP A 635 195.83 7.10 -53.01
N MET A 636 196.12 7.98 -52.04
CA MET A 636 197.40 7.98 -51.31
C MET A 636 197.34 8.39 -49.81
N PHE A 637 198.34 7.88 -49.06
CA PHE A 637 198.77 8.18 -47.68
C PHE A 637 198.79 9.68 -47.28
N PRO A 638 198.85 10.06 -45.96
CA PRO A 638 198.44 9.37 -44.73
C PRO A 638 197.82 10.28 -43.61
N GLN A 639 197.63 9.71 -42.41
CA GLN A 639 197.75 10.33 -41.06
C GLN A 639 196.63 11.17 -40.38
N THR A 640 196.59 10.96 -39.06
CA THR A 640 196.27 11.88 -37.92
C THR A 640 194.84 12.28 -37.53
N ASN A 641 194.66 12.25 -36.20
CA ASN A 641 193.74 13.00 -35.32
C ASN A 641 192.46 13.59 -35.93
N LYS A 642 191.31 13.04 -35.51
CA LYS A 642 190.04 13.76 -35.52
C LYS A 642 189.14 13.38 -34.33
N PRO A 643 188.42 14.34 -33.72
CA PRO A 643 187.26 14.08 -32.87
C PRO A 643 186.06 13.70 -33.80
N GLY A 644 184.87 13.38 -33.31
CA GLY A 644 183.92 14.33 -32.70
C GLY A 644 182.90 14.78 -33.76
N GLU A 645 181.60 14.88 -33.45
CA GLU A 645 180.89 14.65 -32.18
C GLU A 645 179.63 13.80 -32.42
#